data_AF-A0AA39H8J8-F1
#
_entry.id   AF-A0AA39H8J8-F1
#
_cell.length_a   1.000
_cell.length_b   1.000
_cell.length_c   1.000
_cell.angle_alpha   90.00
_cell.angle_beta   90.00
_cell.angle_gamma   90.00
#
_symmetry.space_group_name_H-M   'P 1'
#
loop_
_entity.id
_entity.type
_entity.pdbx_description
1 polymer ?
#
loop_
_entity_poly.entity_id
_entity_poly.type
_entity_poly.pdbx_seq_one_letter_code
_entity_poly.pdbx_strand_id
1 'polypeptide(L)'
;MTKTSNGKARKPFEFYYHYPTKWNRSVYRTYNAASNRLYPVRPIVFGASLTAATAYHLKNPENALIKALPKFGHYCIRIGAASILTAYTPVFLMRCFLKYWFFTYKDWLFESPKKPSLQTKVWVIVQKLLEYVCPPQLHSNDNLLPNVPVPNLEDTVARYLESIEPLTDKEEFAEIKTKSEVFLKNEGPKLQRYAKLMSYFSDNYVTGFWEKYAYLYGKNCLLVNSSVSPVGTFKEIPSGQATKAAYIVYIEALSMLAYDREGMKPPGKGLVSTRHYDNCYAVTRVPGEQVDEQVHYGVSRHVAVYSNGCYYKVDAFDENGKLYTLEQLTETFKELIARDDIPSEGEIQLAALTTDRRDQWSRNRKEFFLSNEVNKKALELIESAAYFLVLDDADNWGYDPERPEVLENYLRSMLTGNGGNRWADKSLNYMVSKNGETGAVGEHSVADGAEFDHIQENFIYMNHSYLKYPDVDSTPSTSGITFGKAERLNFDISDKMRSEINRCVEEYSLLRDDVDLAATVFTDFGKGRIKEGKCSPDAFLQMAIQLANYRDQGRFHLTYESGSQRFFANSRTETIRTVSKDSCAFVRAMEDPESSAAERLTLLRKACCSHTQRNRECMVGRGVDRHLFVLYILSKGTNTSSPFLDYYISQPWMLSTSQPPVMTDLNDEDEDKNRSWLGACFGPVTKKGYERSASMTNCTNGNEETCTTDNSSLGYVRVCCFKRDVTRVTSGIAGLVIITGLQSVRLLFKNDLDTSLKIFIGVGNAFCSILAIMALIGLCRRKPTLLIPLVVIMRATLFIAVFTLLGGLYNIGSLPDKDITLNYKIFLAVTNSVWCFSAFLAAVGVYKRNPYVLVPFMVMLKMKTVLAVVFLAAACFMVAESALGIGRTQSAGVRGILTCNGKPERNVKVKLYDDDRGIGLDDKMAEGRTDSQGRFELIGHETEITNIDPKLNIYHDCEDGMKPCQRKISIMIPDSYISSGKVPKRIYDAGQIELSGKFKGETRDCLN
;
A
#
# COMPACT_ATOMS: atom_id res chain seq x y z
N MET A 1 -14.94 -0.29 7.85
CA MET A 1 -16.05 0.61 7.44
C MET A 1 -16.72 0.07 6.17
N THR A 2 -17.62 -0.92 6.31
CA THR A 2 -18.27 -1.64 5.19
C THR A 2 -19.60 -1.04 4.74
N LYS A 3 -20.15 -0.10 5.53
CA LYS A 3 -21.45 0.55 5.29
C LYS A 3 -21.28 2.06 5.11
N THR A 4 -22.12 2.63 4.25
CA THR A 4 -22.33 4.08 4.17
C THR A 4 -22.94 4.61 5.48
N SER A 5 -22.92 5.93 5.71
CA SER A 5 -23.59 6.56 6.86
C SER A 5 -25.07 6.16 7.01
N ASN A 6 -25.68 5.67 5.92
CA ASN A 6 -27.08 5.25 5.85
C ASN A 6 -27.25 3.71 5.89
N GLY A 7 -26.23 2.95 6.28
CA GLY A 7 -26.29 1.49 6.46
C GLY A 7 -26.26 0.65 5.17
N LYS A 8 -26.26 1.27 3.99
CA LYS A 8 -26.17 0.56 2.68
C LYS A 8 -24.74 0.12 2.39
N ALA A 9 -24.59 -1.07 1.79
CA ALA A 9 -23.31 -1.58 1.29
C ALA A 9 -22.67 -0.58 0.32
N ARG A 10 -21.38 -0.32 0.51
CA ARG A 10 -20.64 0.63 -0.31
C ARG A 10 -20.30 0.00 -1.66
N LYS A 11 -20.45 0.72 -2.76
CA LYS A 11 -19.96 0.27 -4.07
C LYS A 11 -18.43 0.02 -4.02
N PRO A 12 -17.94 -1.18 -4.39
CA PRO A 12 -16.51 -1.49 -4.30
C PRO A 12 -15.69 -0.68 -5.31
N PHE A 13 -16.18 -0.59 -6.55
CA PHE A 13 -15.59 0.10 -7.70
C PHE A 13 -16.67 0.71 -8.60
N GLU A 14 -16.29 1.53 -9.60
CA GLU A 14 -17.26 2.12 -10.51
C GLU A 14 -17.86 1.12 -11.50
N PHE A 15 -19.16 1.20 -11.75
CA PHE A 15 -19.90 0.24 -12.59
C PHE A 15 -20.21 0.86 -13.93
N TYR A 16 -19.87 0.14 -14.99
CA TYR A 16 -20.11 0.52 -16.37
C TYR A 16 -20.96 -0.55 -17.02
N TYR A 17 -22.22 -0.22 -17.33
CA TYR A 17 -23.18 -1.16 -17.91
C TYR A 17 -23.16 -1.19 -19.45
N HIS A 18 -22.26 -0.44 -20.07
CA HIS A 18 -22.15 -0.38 -21.53
C HIS A 18 -20.71 -0.65 -21.96
N TYR A 19 -20.57 -1.63 -22.85
CA TYR A 19 -19.33 -1.91 -23.54
C TYR A 19 -18.89 -0.67 -24.35
N PRO A 20 -17.62 -0.25 -24.22
CA PRO A 20 -17.15 0.96 -24.86
C PRO A 20 -17.01 0.76 -26.38
N THR A 21 -17.53 1.72 -27.17
CA THR A 21 -17.17 1.82 -28.58
C THR A 21 -15.67 2.15 -28.72
N LYS A 22 -15.07 1.88 -29.89
CA LYS A 22 -13.66 2.24 -30.15
C LYS A 22 -13.38 3.73 -29.89
N TRP A 23 -14.32 4.60 -30.27
CA TRP A 23 -14.24 6.04 -29.98
C TRP A 23 -14.29 6.35 -28.48
N ASN A 24 -15.29 5.82 -27.76
CA ASN A 24 -15.41 6.04 -26.31
C ASN A 24 -14.14 5.57 -25.59
N ARG A 25 -13.61 4.41 -25.99
CA ARG A 25 -12.35 3.86 -25.48
C ARG A 25 -11.16 4.76 -25.73
N SER A 26 -11.03 5.29 -26.94
CA SER A 26 -9.99 6.28 -27.25
C SER A 26 -10.12 7.54 -26.37
N VAL A 27 -11.35 8.03 -26.15
CA VAL A 27 -11.62 9.25 -25.36
C VAL A 27 -11.22 9.07 -23.90
N TYR A 28 -11.74 8.04 -23.19
CA TYR A 28 -11.39 7.89 -21.77
C TYR A 28 -9.95 7.45 -21.57
N ARG A 29 -9.34 6.67 -22.48
CA ARG A 29 -7.90 6.36 -22.39
C ARG A 29 -7.03 7.60 -22.57
N THR A 30 -7.41 8.49 -23.49
CA THR A 30 -6.72 9.78 -23.65
C THR A 30 -6.87 10.65 -22.41
N TYR A 31 -8.08 10.70 -21.85
CA TYR A 31 -8.34 11.41 -20.60
C TYR A 31 -7.53 10.84 -19.43
N ASN A 32 -7.56 9.52 -19.24
CA ASN A 32 -6.81 8.83 -18.19
C ASN A 32 -5.30 9.02 -18.37
N ALA A 33 -4.78 8.92 -19.60
CA ALA A 33 -3.38 9.21 -19.89
C ALA A 33 -3.00 10.66 -19.53
N ALA A 34 -3.87 11.63 -19.83
CA ALA A 34 -3.67 13.02 -19.41
C ALA A 34 -3.74 13.16 -17.88
N SER A 35 -4.74 12.55 -17.24
CA SER A 35 -4.92 12.54 -15.77
C SER A 35 -3.69 11.98 -15.06
N ASN A 36 -3.19 10.83 -15.50
CA ASN A 36 -2.03 10.15 -14.91
C ASN A 36 -0.71 10.92 -15.17
N ARG A 37 -0.60 11.63 -16.30
CA ARG A 37 0.54 12.52 -16.58
C ARG A 37 0.51 13.82 -15.79
N LEU A 38 -0.69 14.32 -15.46
CA LEU A 38 -0.87 15.58 -14.74
C LEU A 38 -0.98 15.39 -13.22
N TYR A 39 -1.25 14.17 -12.73
CA TYR A 39 -1.34 13.87 -11.30
C TYR A 39 -0.15 14.47 -10.53
N PRO A 40 -0.39 15.21 -9.42
CA PRO A 40 -1.64 15.31 -8.66
C PRO A 40 -2.58 16.45 -9.09
N VAL A 41 -2.40 17.02 -10.28
CA VAL A 41 -3.25 18.08 -10.83
C VAL A 41 -4.29 17.48 -11.78
N ARG A 42 -5.57 17.75 -11.55
CA ARG A 42 -6.65 17.28 -12.43
C ARG A 42 -6.59 17.97 -13.79
N PRO A 43 -6.97 17.30 -14.91
CA PRO A 43 -6.96 17.90 -16.24
C PRO A 43 -7.73 19.22 -16.36
N ILE A 44 -8.85 19.38 -15.65
CA ILE A 44 -9.64 20.62 -15.65
C ILE A 44 -8.89 21.80 -14.99
N VAL A 45 -8.16 21.53 -13.91
CA VAL A 45 -7.36 22.54 -13.21
C VAL A 45 -6.19 22.95 -14.09
N PHE A 46 -5.52 21.97 -14.71
CA PHE A 46 -4.47 22.24 -15.69
C PHE A 46 -4.97 23.06 -16.88
N GLY A 47 -6.18 22.76 -17.39
CA GLY A 47 -6.81 23.54 -18.47
C GLY A 47 -7.07 24.99 -18.08
N ALA A 48 -7.51 25.25 -16.85
CA ALA A 48 -7.67 26.61 -16.32
C ALA A 48 -6.32 27.33 -16.22
N SER A 49 -5.28 26.68 -15.68
CA SER A 49 -3.92 27.23 -15.61
C SER A 49 -3.34 27.52 -17.01
N LEU A 50 -3.58 26.64 -17.98
CA LEU A 50 -3.15 26.82 -19.37
C LEU A 50 -3.86 28.00 -20.03
N THR A 51 -5.15 28.17 -19.75
CA THR A 51 -5.94 29.31 -20.25
C THR A 51 -5.43 30.62 -19.67
N ALA A 52 -5.18 30.67 -18.36
CA ALA A 52 -4.62 31.83 -17.68
C ALA A 52 -3.21 32.17 -18.20
N ALA A 53 -2.34 31.16 -18.34
CA ALA A 53 -1.00 31.34 -18.92
C ALA A 53 -1.07 31.88 -20.35
N THR A 54 -2.02 31.40 -21.16
CA THR A 54 -2.23 31.88 -22.53
C THR A 54 -2.69 33.34 -22.55
N ALA A 55 -3.66 33.71 -21.71
CA ALA A 55 -4.10 35.09 -21.59
C ALA A 55 -2.94 36.02 -21.15
N TYR A 56 -2.12 35.57 -20.21
CA TYR A 56 -0.93 36.31 -19.76
C TYR A 56 0.08 36.52 -20.89
N HIS A 57 0.41 35.47 -21.65
CA HIS A 57 1.38 35.54 -22.74
C HIS A 57 0.87 36.35 -23.94
N LEU A 58 -0.44 36.31 -24.24
CA LEU A 58 -1.06 37.16 -25.26
C LEU A 58 -1.02 38.64 -24.85
N LYS A 59 -1.26 38.95 -23.56
CA LYS A 59 -1.19 40.33 -23.05
C LYS A 59 0.24 40.86 -22.96
N ASN A 60 1.23 39.97 -22.80
CA ASN A 60 2.64 40.31 -22.61
C ASN A 60 3.53 39.64 -23.69
N PRO A 61 3.44 40.08 -24.96
CA PRO A 61 4.10 39.42 -26.09
C PRO A 61 5.64 39.48 -26.02
N GLU A 62 6.17 40.46 -25.28
CA GLU A 62 7.60 40.72 -25.13
C GLU A 62 8.26 40.00 -23.94
N ASN A 63 7.54 39.09 -23.28
CA ASN A 63 8.07 38.38 -22.11
C ASN A 63 9.28 37.50 -22.46
N ALA A 64 10.16 37.33 -21.47
CA ALA A 64 11.44 36.65 -21.65
C ALA A 64 11.30 35.20 -22.14
N LEU A 65 10.23 34.50 -21.73
CA LEU A 65 10.00 33.11 -22.11
C LEU A 65 9.69 32.98 -23.60
N ILE A 66 8.79 33.81 -24.15
CA ILE A 66 8.49 33.85 -25.59
C ILE A 66 9.77 34.18 -26.36
N LYS A 67 10.57 35.14 -25.88
CA LYS A 67 11.83 35.53 -26.53
C LYS A 67 12.88 34.42 -26.54
N ALA A 68 12.94 33.63 -25.47
CA ALA A 68 13.86 32.50 -25.34
C ALA A 68 13.46 31.30 -26.21
N LEU A 69 12.17 31.14 -26.53
CA LEU A 69 11.71 30.08 -27.42
C LEU A 69 12.21 30.30 -28.86
N PRO A 70 12.70 29.24 -29.54
CA PRO A 70 13.12 29.32 -30.93
C PRO A 70 12.04 29.93 -31.83
N LYS A 71 12.45 30.74 -32.82
CA LYS A 71 11.54 31.37 -33.79
C LYS A 71 11.07 30.39 -34.89
N PHE A 72 10.70 29.16 -34.52
CA PHE A 72 10.11 28.20 -35.46
C PHE A 72 8.58 28.32 -35.46
N GLY A 73 7.99 28.41 -36.64
CA GLY A 73 6.54 28.42 -36.83
C GLY A 73 5.83 29.76 -36.55
N HIS A 74 4.50 29.74 -36.64
CA HIS A 74 3.64 30.91 -36.41
C HIS A 74 3.72 31.41 -34.96
N TYR A 75 3.52 32.72 -34.77
CA TYR A 75 3.49 33.37 -33.46
C TYR A 75 2.55 32.67 -32.45
N CYS A 76 1.39 32.20 -32.91
CA CYS A 76 0.44 31.44 -32.10
C CYS A 76 1.03 30.13 -31.52
N ILE A 77 1.91 29.46 -32.27
CA ILE A 77 2.59 28.22 -31.81
C ILE A 77 3.57 28.55 -30.68
N ARG A 78 4.30 29.67 -30.79
CA ARG A 78 5.22 30.13 -29.74
C ARG A 78 4.48 30.52 -28.46
N ILE A 79 3.34 31.19 -28.58
CA ILE A 79 2.46 31.47 -27.44
C ILE A 79 1.96 30.17 -26.82
N GLY A 80 1.43 29.24 -27.61
CA GLY A 80 0.97 27.94 -27.11
C GLY A 80 2.05 27.17 -26.37
N ALA A 81 3.27 27.11 -26.93
CA ALA A 81 4.41 26.47 -26.29
C ALA A 81 4.81 27.15 -24.96
N ALA A 82 4.85 28.49 -24.92
CA ALA A 82 5.11 29.25 -23.70
C ALA A 82 4.03 28.97 -22.64
N SER A 83 2.74 28.96 -23.02
CA SER A 83 1.63 28.68 -22.12
C SER A 83 1.69 27.27 -21.54
N ILE A 84 1.98 26.27 -22.38
CA ILE A 84 2.13 24.87 -21.93
C ILE A 84 3.30 24.76 -20.96
N LEU A 85 4.44 25.38 -21.27
CA LEU A 85 5.60 25.36 -20.39
C LEU A 85 5.30 26.03 -19.04
N THR A 86 4.66 27.19 -19.05
CA THR A 86 4.25 27.93 -17.84
C THR A 86 3.26 27.11 -17.00
N ALA A 87 2.23 26.52 -17.61
CA ALA A 87 1.23 25.73 -16.90
C ALA A 87 1.77 24.38 -16.40
N TYR A 88 2.68 23.74 -17.15
CA TYR A 88 3.20 22.41 -16.84
C TYR A 88 4.40 22.44 -15.89
N THR A 89 5.16 23.53 -15.81
CA THR A 89 6.33 23.62 -14.92
C THR A 89 5.98 23.32 -13.45
N PRO A 90 4.92 23.89 -12.84
CA PRO A 90 4.51 23.54 -11.48
C PRO A 90 4.12 22.06 -11.34
N VAL A 91 3.42 21.50 -12.33
CA VAL A 91 3.04 20.08 -12.37
C VAL A 91 4.30 19.20 -12.38
N PHE A 92 5.26 19.53 -13.24
CA PHE A 92 6.53 18.81 -13.33
C PHE A 92 7.33 18.86 -12.03
N LEU A 93 7.43 20.04 -11.38
CA LEU A 93 8.12 20.19 -10.09
C LEU A 93 7.42 19.40 -8.98
N MET A 94 6.08 19.42 -8.94
CA MET A 94 5.29 18.63 -7.99
C MET A 94 5.51 17.12 -8.22
N ARG A 95 5.52 16.67 -9.46
CA ARG A 95 5.79 15.26 -9.81
C ARG A 95 7.21 14.84 -9.44
N CYS A 96 8.20 15.72 -9.63
CA CYS A 96 9.56 15.48 -9.15
C CYS A 96 9.60 15.35 -7.63
N PHE A 97 8.91 16.24 -6.90
CA PHE A 97 8.79 16.15 -5.44
C PHE A 97 8.14 14.83 -5.02
N LEU A 98 7.01 14.45 -5.64
CA LEU A 98 6.35 13.19 -5.32
C LEU A 98 7.25 11.98 -5.59
N LYS A 99 7.89 11.91 -6.76
CA LYS A 99 8.74 10.78 -7.13
C LYS A 99 9.95 10.63 -6.20
N TYR A 100 10.72 11.70 -6.03
CA TYR A 100 12.03 11.63 -5.36
C TYR A 100 11.98 11.82 -3.84
N TRP A 101 10.90 12.40 -3.31
CA TRP A 101 10.73 12.58 -1.86
C TRP A 101 9.60 11.70 -1.32
N PHE A 102 8.38 11.79 -1.86
CA PHE A 102 7.22 11.09 -1.30
C PHE A 102 7.25 9.58 -1.52
N PHE A 103 7.34 9.11 -2.78
CA PHE A 103 7.30 7.68 -3.11
C PHE A 103 8.61 6.95 -2.82
N THR A 104 9.73 7.68 -2.75
CA THR A 104 11.03 7.10 -2.35
C THR A 104 11.13 6.92 -0.82
N TYR A 105 10.36 7.67 -0.02
CA TYR A 105 10.39 7.54 1.44
C TYR A 105 9.70 6.27 1.93
N LYS A 106 10.45 5.40 2.60
CA LYS A 106 9.97 4.10 3.12
C LYS A 106 10.37 3.83 4.58
N ASP A 107 11.04 4.78 5.25
CA ASP A 107 11.53 4.57 6.62
C ASP A 107 10.39 4.36 7.62
N TRP A 108 9.19 4.87 7.30
CA TRP A 108 7.95 4.61 8.04
C TRP A 108 7.65 3.11 8.24
N LEU A 109 8.15 2.21 7.37
CA LEU A 109 8.02 0.75 7.53
C LEU A 109 8.85 0.21 8.71
N PHE A 110 9.95 0.89 9.04
CA PHE A 110 10.89 0.48 10.09
C PHE A 110 10.64 1.23 11.42
N GLU A 111 9.86 2.31 11.38
CA GLU A 111 9.52 3.09 12.56
C GLU A 111 8.39 2.46 13.40
N SER A 112 8.37 2.79 14.70
CA SER A 112 7.25 2.44 15.56
C SER A 112 6.06 3.36 15.27
N PRO A 113 4.85 2.83 14.98
CA PRO A 113 3.66 3.65 14.78
C PRO A 113 3.31 4.53 15.99
N LYS A 114 3.75 4.16 17.20
CA LYS A 114 3.53 4.92 18.44
C LYS A 114 4.49 6.11 18.59
N LYS A 115 5.61 6.11 17.89
CA LYS A 115 6.65 7.15 17.97
C LYS A 115 7.21 7.45 16.57
N PRO A 116 6.39 7.95 15.63
CA PRO A 116 6.85 8.27 14.30
C PRO A 116 7.78 9.49 14.32
N SER A 117 8.77 9.49 13.43
CA SER A 117 9.66 10.63 13.22
C SER A 117 8.89 11.86 12.70
N LEU A 118 9.47 13.05 12.84
CA LEU A 118 8.88 14.26 12.26
C LEU A 118 8.70 14.11 10.74
N GLN A 119 9.64 13.46 10.06
CA GLN A 119 9.59 13.19 8.63
C GLN A 119 8.39 12.29 8.28
N THR A 120 8.17 11.20 9.01
CA THR A 120 6.98 10.34 8.83
C THR A 120 5.69 11.11 9.08
N LYS A 121 5.62 11.96 10.11
CA LYS A 121 4.43 12.79 10.37
C LYS A 121 4.12 13.73 9.19
N VAL A 122 5.14 14.42 8.67
CA VAL A 122 4.99 15.30 7.49
C VAL A 122 4.57 14.49 6.27
N TRP A 123 5.18 13.32 6.03
CA TRP A 123 4.82 12.43 4.94
C TRP A 123 3.35 11.97 5.01
N VAL A 124 2.85 11.61 6.20
CA VAL A 124 1.43 11.26 6.41
C VAL A 124 0.50 12.45 6.14
N ILE A 125 0.89 13.67 6.51
CA ILE A 125 0.10 14.88 6.20
C ILE A 125 0.01 15.07 4.68
N VAL A 126 1.13 14.93 3.96
CA VAL A 126 1.16 15.00 2.50
C VAL A 126 0.28 13.91 1.87
N GLN A 127 0.37 12.66 2.37
CA GLN A 127 -0.47 11.56 1.89
C GLN A 127 -1.97 11.90 2.06
N LYS A 128 -2.38 12.35 3.25
CA LYS A 128 -3.77 12.72 3.52
C LYS A 128 -4.25 13.89 2.64
N LEU A 129 -3.36 14.86 2.39
CA LEU A 129 -3.66 15.99 1.50
C LEU A 129 -3.86 15.51 0.05
N LEU A 130 -3.01 14.62 -0.45
CA LEU A 130 -3.16 14.02 -1.79
C LEU A 130 -4.47 13.23 -1.88
N GLU A 131 -4.77 12.39 -0.90
CA GLU A 131 -6.02 11.62 -0.82
C GLU A 131 -7.25 12.53 -0.81
N TYR A 132 -7.18 13.71 -0.20
CA TYR A 132 -8.30 14.65 -0.12
C TYR A 132 -8.44 15.52 -1.38
N VAL A 133 -7.36 16.14 -1.84
CA VAL A 133 -7.38 17.11 -2.95
C VAL A 133 -7.51 16.42 -4.31
N CYS A 134 -6.74 15.35 -4.52
CA CYS A 134 -6.73 14.60 -5.77
C CYS A 134 -6.52 13.10 -5.49
N PRO A 135 -7.57 12.37 -5.08
CA PRO A 135 -7.50 10.93 -4.91
C PRO A 135 -6.95 10.27 -6.19
N PRO A 136 -5.96 9.35 -6.08
CA PRO A 136 -5.39 8.69 -7.25
C PRO A 136 -6.40 7.74 -7.90
N GLN A 137 -6.37 7.69 -9.24
CA GLN A 137 -6.96 6.59 -10.03
C GLN A 137 -6.03 5.38 -10.00
N LEU A 138 -6.46 4.27 -10.61
CA LEU A 138 -5.73 3.00 -10.60
C LEU A 138 -4.25 3.15 -11.00
N HIS A 139 -3.95 3.90 -12.07
CA HIS A 139 -2.58 4.04 -12.60
C HIS A 139 -1.95 5.43 -12.37
N SER A 140 -2.60 6.32 -11.61
CA SER A 140 -2.13 7.70 -11.43
C SER A 140 -0.70 7.79 -10.89
N ASN A 141 -0.31 6.84 -10.04
CA ASN A 141 0.99 6.86 -9.37
C ASN A 141 2.04 5.96 -10.02
N ASP A 142 1.71 5.11 -11.00
CA ASP A 142 2.66 4.13 -11.56
C ASP A 142 3.94 4.78 -12.10
N ASN A 143 3.83 5.94 -12.73
CA ASN A 143 4.98 6.69 -13.27
C ASN A 143 5.73 7.53 -12.23
N LEU A 144 5.18 7.64 -11.01
CA LEU A 144 5.77 8.35 -9.87
C LEU A 144 6.49 7.41 -8.90
N LEU A 145 6.21 6.11 -8.97
CA LEU A 145 6.96 5.12 -8.19
C LEU A 145 8.45 5.13 -8.58
N PRO A 146 9.35 4.93 -7.61
CA PRO A 146 10.78 4.79 -7.89
C PRO A 146 11.07 3.47 -8.62
N ASN A 147 12.17 3.43 -9.37
CA ASN A 147 12.68 2.17 -9.94
C ASN A 147 13.22 1.29 -8.80
N VAL A 148 13.20 -0.04 -8.98
CA VAL A 148 13.81 -0.97 -8.02
C VAL A 148 15.32 -0.66 -7.91
N PRO A 149 15.87 -0.45 -6.70
CA PRO A 149 17.30 -0.22 -6.54
C PRO A 149 18.09 -1.50 -6.83
N VAL A 150 19.30 -1.35 -7.37
CA VAL A 150 20.27 -2.45 -7.41
C VAL A 150 21.00 -2.49 -6.06
N PRO A 151 20.83 -3.55 -5.24
CA PRO A 151 21.46 -3.63 -3.92
C PRO A 151 22.99 -3.60 -3.99
N ASN A 152 23.64 -3.29 -2.87
CA ASN A 152 25.08 -3.49 -2.74
C ASN A 152 25.42 -4.98 -2.86
N LEU A 153 26.49 -5.30 -3.59
CA LEU A 153 26.86 -6.68 -3.93
C LEU A 153 27.33 -7.46 -2.71
N GLU A 154 28.22 -6.85 -1.93
CA GLU A 154 28.79 -7.44 -0.71
C GLU A 154 27.69 -7.71 0.33
N ASP A 155 26.77 -6.77 0.52
CA ASP A 155 25.61 -6.92 1.42
C ASP A 155 24.69 -8.07 0.97
N THR A 156 24.47 -8.20 -0.34
CA THR A 156 23.65 -9.28 -0.92
C THR A 156 24.27 -10.64 -0.64
N VAL A 157 25.57 -10.79 -0.90
CA VAL A 157 26.31 -12.03 -0.67
C VAL A 157 26.38 -12.35 0.83
N ALA A 158 26.59 -11.36 1.70
CA ALA A 158 26.60 -11.55 3.15
C ALA A 158 25.25 -12.09 3.66
N ARG A 159 24.13 -11.50 3.21
CA ARG A 159 22.77 -11.95 3.56
C ARG A 159 22.48 -13.34 3.01
N TYR A 160 22.96 -13.65 1.81
CA TYR A 160 22.85 -15.00 1.23
C TYR A 160 23.57 -16.03 2.11
N LEU A 161 24.82 -15.77 2.49
CA LEU A 161 25.60 -16.64 3.36
C LEU A 161 24.94 -16.82 4.73
N GLU A 162 24.44 -15.74 5.33
CA GLU A 162 23.68 -15.82 6.59
C GLU A 162 22.47 -16.75 6.48
N SER A 163 21.76 -16.70 5.35
CA SER A 163 20.56 -17.53 5.12
C SER A 163 20.86 -19.00 4.87
N ILE A 164 22.04 -19.34 4.33
CA ILE A 164 22.39 -20.71 3.95
C ILE A 164 23.20 -21.45 5.03
N GLU A 165 23.88 -20.73 5.91
CA GLU A 165 24.62 -21.30 7.05
C GLU A 165 23.79 -22.28 7.90
N PRO A 166 22.52 -22.01 8.28
CA PRO A 166 21.73 -22.99 9.04
C PRO A 166 21.25 -24.21 8.23
N LEU A 167 21.43 -24.20 6.91
CA LEU A 167 20.94 -25.21 5.98
C LEU A 167 22.03 -26.14 5.46
N THR A 168 23.30 -25.86 5.76
CA THR A 168 24.48 -26.55 5.22
C THR A 168 25.35 -27.07 6.35
N ASP A 169 26.16 -28.09 6.07
CA ASP A 169 27.21 -28.51 7.00
C ASP A 169 28.42 -27.56 6.94
N LYS A 170 29.41 -27.78 7.81
CA LYS A 170 30.54 -26.86 7.97
C LYS A 170 31.43 -26.84 6.73
N GLU A 171 31.61 -28.01 6.12
CA GLU A 171 32.44 -28.24 4.95
C GLU A 171 31.81 -27.59 3.71
N GLU A 172 30.53 -27.84 3.46
CA GLU A 172 29.75 -27.23 2.39
C GLU A 172 29.69 -25.71 2.55
N PHE A 173 29.41 -25.21 3.77
CA PHE A 173 29.39 -23.76 4.03
C PHE A 173 30.75 -23.10 3.75
N ALA A 174 31.86 -23.74 4.15
CA ALA A 174 33.20 -23.22 3.88
C ALA A 174 33.51 -23.17 2.38
N GLU A 175 33.06 -24.17 1.61
CA GLU A 175 33.19 -24.19 0.16
C GLU A 175 32.40 -23.04 -0.49
N ILE A 176 31.13 -22.86 -0.12
CA ILE A 176 30.27 -21.80 -0.65
C ILE A 176 30.83 -20.42 -0.30
N LYS A 177 31.30 -20.25 0.93
CA LYS A 177 31.96 -19.01 1.37
C LYS A 177 33.17 -18.71 0.49
N THR A 178 34.02 -19.70 0.23
CA THR A 178 35.18 -19.54 -0.67
C THR A 178 34.74 -19.14 -2.08
N LYS A 179 33.74 -19.82 -2.66
CA LYS A 179 33.17 -19.46 -3.97
C LYS A 179 32.65 -18.02 -3.99
N SER A 180 31.98 -17.59 -2.92
CA SER A 180 31.43 -16.24 -2.79
C SER A 180 32.52 -15.16 -2.72
N GLU A 181 33.64 -15.43 -2.04
CA GLU A 181 34.78 -14.52 -1.96
C GLU A 181 35.48 -14.37 -3.31
N VAL A 182 35.59 -15.45 -4.08
CA VAL A 182 36.07 -15.44 -5.47
C VAL A 182 35.13 -14.61 -6.35
N PHE A 183 33.83 -14.83 -6.23
CA PHE A 183 32.80 -14.10 -6.98
C PHE A 183 32.86 -12.58 -6.72
N LEU A 184 32.98 -12.17 -5.45
CA LEU A 184 33.08 -10.75 -5.06
C LEU A 184 34.34 -10.06 -5.60
N LYS A 185 35.46 -10.80 -5.74
CA LYS A 185 36.72 -10.25 -6.24
C LYS A 185 36.79 -10.21 -7.76
N ASN A 186 36.13 -11.14 -8.46
CA ASN A 186 36.30 -11.36 -9.88
C ASN A 186 35.06 -10.95 -10.70
N GLU A 187 34.14 -11.89 -10.96
CA GLU A 187 33.04 -11.69 -11.91
C GLU A 187 31.89 -10.82 -11.37
N GLY A 188 31.66 -10.82 -10.06
CA GLY A 188 30.58 -10.09 -9.41
C GLY A 188 30.58 -8.58 -9.70
N PRO A 189 31.71 -7.85 -9.54
CA PRO A 189 31.79 -6.42 -9.86
C PRO A 189 31.45 -6.07 -11.31
N LYS A 190 31.79 -6.94 -12.28
CA LYS A 190 31.44 -6.75 -13.69
C LYS A 190 29.94 -6.90 -13.90
N LEU A 191 29.34 -7.97 -13.38
CA LEU A 191 27.90 -8.24 -13.50
C LEU A 191 27.06 -7.16 -12.77
N GLN A 192 27.52 -6.70 -11.59
CA GLN A 192 26.92 -5.59 -10.85
C GLN A 192 26.87 -4.30 -11.68
N ARG A 193 27.93 -3.98 -12.43
CA ARG A 193 27.96 -2.80 -13.31
C ARG A 193 26.93 -2.91 -14.42
N TYR A 194 26.74 -4.10 -15.00
CA TYR A 194 25.69 -4.31 -16.00
C TYR A 194 24.28 -4.17 -15.41
N ALA A 195 24.01 -4.74 -14.24
CA ALA A 195 22.74 -4.58 -13.56
C ALA A 195 22.45 -3.09 -13.24
N LYS A 196 23.45 -2.34 -12.76
CA LYS A 196 23.33 -0.88 -12.54
C LYS A 196 23.06 -0.13 -13.84
N LEU A 197 23.79 -0.43 -14.91
CA LEU A 197 23.57 0.19 -16.22
C LEU A 197 22.14 -0.06 -16.70
N MET A 198 21.67 -1.31 -16.64
CA MET A 198 20.30 -1.66 -16.97
C MET A 198 19.28 -0.87 -16.15
N SER A 199 19.49 -0.74 -14.83
CA SER A 199 18.56 -0.01 -13.95
C SER A 199 18.36 1.47 -14.32
N TYR A 200 19.30 2.07 -15.06
CA TYR A 200 19.16 3.44 -15.58
C TYR A 200 18.31 3.52 -16.86
N PHE A 201 18.19 2.43 -17.61
CA PHE A 201 17.49 2.39 -18.89
C PHE A 201 16.19 1.58 -18.88
N SER A 202 15.90 0.85 -17.80
CA SER A 202 14.64 0.14 -17.57
C SER A 202 13.82 0.79 -16.45
N ASP A 203 12.49 0.70 -16.51
CA ASP A 203 11.62 1.02 -15.37
C ASP A 203 11.82 0.01 -14.22
N ASN A 204 12.13 -1.25 -14.56
CA ASN A 204 12.51 -2.29 -13.63
C ASN A 204 13.53 -3.25 -14.26
N TYR A 205 14.71 -3.41 -13.64
CA TYR A 205 15.79 -4.24 -14.16
C TYR A 205 15.60 -5.75 -13.88
N VAL A 206 14.57 -6.11 -13.12
CA VAL A 206 14.23 -7.49 -12.69
C VAL A 206 13.07 -8.05 -13.51
N THR A 207 11.95 -7.32 -13.60
CA THR A 207 10.66 -7.88 -14.05
C THR A 207 10.71 -8.55 -15.41
N GLY A 208 11.31 -7.93 -16.44
CA GLY A 208 11.38 -8.55 -17.77
C GLY A 208 12.18 -9.86 -17.80
N PHE A 209 13.19 -10.00 -16.94
CA PHE A 209 13.91 -11.27 -16.76
C PHE A 209 13.10 -12.27 -15.93
N TRP A 210 12.41 -11.80 -14.90
CA TRP A 210 11.56 -12.63 -14.05
C TRP A 210 10.42 -13.26 -14.86
N GLU A 211 9.64 -12.46 -15.59
CA GLU A 211 8.55 -12.95 -16.46
C GLU A 211 9.05 -13.97 -17.48
N LYS A 212 10.16 -13.65 -18.16
CA LYS A 212 10.73 -14.51 -19.18
C LYS A 212 11.23 -15.84 -18.60
N TYR A 213 12.12 -15.82 -17.62
CA TYR A 213 12.85 -17.02 -17.21
C TYR A 213 12.20 -17.78 -16.06
N ALA A 214 11.35 -17.14 -15.23
CA ALA A 214 10.60 -17.85 -14.21
C ALA A 214 9.33 -18.50 -14.76
N TYR A 215 8.72 -17.92 -15.82
CA TYR A 215 7.46 -18.42 -16.36
C TYR A 215 7.55 -18.80 -17.84
N LEU A 216 7.76 -17.84 -18.76
CA LEU A 216 7.55 -18.01 -20.20
C LEU A 216 8.55 -18.97 -20.88
N TYR A 217 9.74 -19.13 -20.30
CA TYR A 217 10.77 -20.06 -20.79
C TYR A 217 10.54 -21.50 -20.35
N GLY A 218 9.84 -21.70 -19.22
CA GLY A 218 9.55 -23.02 -18.66
C GLY A 218 8.73 -23.88 -19.62
N LYS A 219 9.10 -25.16 -19.76
CA LYS A 219 8.48 -26.10 -20.71
C LYS A 219 7.44 -27.03 -20.10
N ASN A 220 7.31 -27.05 -18.78
CA ASN A 220 6.31 -27.87 -18.10
C ASN A 220 4.89 -27.38 -18.42
N CYS A 221 3.90 -28.25 -18.26
CA CYS A 221 2.50 -27.85 -18.31
C CYS A 221 2.19 -26.81 -17.22
N LEU A 222 1.21 -25.93 -17.48
CA LEU A 222 0.93 -24.79 -16.62
C LEU A 222 0.14 -25.16 -15.36
N LEU A 223 -0.91 -25.97 -15.52
CA LEU A 223 -1.65 -26.51 -14.38
C LEU A 223 -0.70 -27.29 -13.48
N VAL A 224 -0.92 -27.20 -12.17
CA VAL A 224 -0.03 -27.71 -11.10
C VAL A 224 1.29 -26.97 -10.99
N ASN A 225 2.08 -26.85 -12.07
CA ASN A 225 3.48 -26.37 -11.97
C ASN A 225 3.63 -24.84 -12.00
N SER A 226 2.59 -24.09 -12.37
CA SER A 226 2.66 -22.62 -12.46
C SER A 226 1.38 -21.95 -11.96
N SER A 227 0.21 -22.47 -12.30
CA SER A 227 -1.07 -21.82 -12.00
C SER A 227 -1.43 -21.84 -10.51
N VAL A 228 -2.20 -20.84 -10.08
CA VAL A 228 -2.68 -20.69 -8.69
C VAL A 228 -4.20 -20.78 -8.67
N SER A 229 -4.75 -21.54 -7.73
CA SER A 229 -6.17 -21.91 -7.70
C SER A 229 -6.85 -21.51 -6.38
N PRO A 230 -7.55 -20.36 -6.34
CA PRO A 230 -8.44 -19.99 -5.25
C PRO A 230 -9.77 -20.76 -5.28
N VAL A 231 -10.37 -20.96 -4.09
CA VAL A 231 -11.71 -21.55 -3.91
C VAL A 231 -12.70 -20.56 -3.27
N GLY A 232 -13.99 -20.90 -3.34
CA GLY A 232 -15.12 -20.13 -2.82
C GLY A 232 -15.15 -19.94 -1.29
N THR A 233 -16.32 -19.61 -0.73
CA THR A 233 -16.45 -19.22 0.69
C THR A 233 -16.66 -20.39 1.65
N PHE A 234 -16.49 -20.14 2.95
CA PHE A 234 -16.74 -21.15 4.00
C PHE A 234 -18.16 -21.70 3.98
N LYS A 235 -19.12 -20.85 3.65
CA LYS A 235 -20.52 -21.23 3.47
C LYS A 235 -21.04 -20.46 2.28
N GLU A 236 -21.01 -21.14 1.14
CA GLU A 236 -21.56 -20.58 -0.08
C GLU A 236 -23.07 -20.42 0.06
N ILE A 237 -23.62 -19.35 -0.52
CA ILE A 237 -25.07 -19.15 -0.53
C ILE A 237 -25.66 -20.15 -1.53
N PRO A 238 -26.59 -21.02 -1.12
CA PRO A 238 -27.21 -21.98 -2.03
C PRO A 238 -27.84 -21.27 -3.23
N SER A 239 -27.45 -21.66 -4.44
CA SER A 239 -28.05 -21.20 -5.68
C SER A 239 -27.73 -22.19 -6.79
N GLY A 240 -28.57 -22.27 -7.82
CA GLY A 240 -28.33 -23.17 -8.95
C GLY A 240 -27.09 -22.79 -9.77
N GLN A 241 -26.47 -23.79 -10.41
CA GLN A 241 -25.29 -23.65 -11.27
C GLN A 241 -25.46 -22.52 -12.32
N ALA A 242 -26.62 -22.43 -12.96
CA ALA A 242 -26.92 -21.38 -13.93
C ALA A 242 -26.85 -19.95 -13.34
N THR A 243 -27.41 -19.77 -12.14
CA THR A 243 -27.40 -18.48 -11.44
C THR A 243 -25.98 -18.10 -11.05
N LYS A 244 -25.19 -19.04 -10.53
CA LYS A 244 -23.78 -18.82 -10.18
C LYS A 244 -22.94 -18.39 -11.40
N ALA A 245 -23.10 -19.09 -12.52
CA ALA A 245 -22.46 -18.74 -13.78
C ALA A 245 -22.86 -17.33 -14.26
N ALA A 246 -24.15 -16.99 -14.19
CA ALA A 246 -24.64 -15.66 -14.53
C ALA A 246 -24.05 -14.54 -13.65
N TYR A 247 -23.91 -14.79 -12.35
CA TYR A 247 -23.28 -13.85 -11.41
C TYR A 247 -21.80 -13.62 -11.73
N ILE A 248 -21.05 -14.68 -12.06
CA ILE A 248 -19.65 -14.57 -12.50
C ILE A 248 -19.57 -13.70 -13.77
N VAL A 249 -20.36 -14.00 -14.79
CA VAL A 249 -20.42 -13.20 -16.03
C VAL A 249 -20.72 -11.74 -15.76
N TYR A 250 -21.73 -11.48 -14.93
CA TYR A 250 -22.16 -10.13 -14.64
C TYR A 250 -21.14 -9.32 -13.83
N ILE A 251 -20.63 -9.89 -12.72
CA ILE A 251 -19.70 -9.21 -11.81
C ILE A 251 -18.36 -8.97 -12.51
N GLU A 252 -17.83 -9.97 -13.21
CA GLU A 252 -16.52 -9.85 -13.84
C GLU A 252 -16.54 -8.99 -15.10
N ALA A 253 -17.68 -8.90 -15.81
CA ALA A 253 -17.83 -7.90 -16.88
C ALA A 253 -17.77 -6.47 -16.32
N LEU A 254 -18.39 -6.20 -15.17
CA LEU A 254 -18.29 -4.92 -14.48
C LEU A 254 -16.86 -4.65 -14.00
N SER A 255 -16.20 -5.68 -13.43
CA SER A 255 -14.82 -5.63 -12.95
C SER A 255 -13.83 -5.29 -14.06
N MET A 256 -13.87 -6.02 -15.18
CA MET A 256 -13.03 -5.78 -16.36
C MET A 256 -13.20 -4.35 -16.91
N LEU A 257 -14.44 -3.86 -17.02
CA LEU A 257 -14.69 -2.49 -17.49
C LEU A 257 -14.21 -1.44 -16.49
N ALA A 258 -14.25 -1.74 -15.19
CA ALA A 258 -13.71 -0.86 -14.16
C ALA A 258 -12.18 -0.80 -14.20
N TYR A 259 -11.49 -1.91 -14.46
CA TYR A 259 -10.04 -1.91 -14.69
C TYR A 259 -9.67 -1.10 -15.95
N ASP A 260 -10.28 -1.38 -17.12
CA ASP A 260 -9.95 -0.69 -18.38
C ASP A 260 -10.23 0.83 -18.35
N ARG A 261 -11.15 1.28 -17.47
CA ARG A 261 -11.48 2.69 -17.27
C ARG A 261 -10.80 3.33 -16.06
N GLU A 262 -9.97 2.58 -15.33
CA GLU A 262 -9.33 3.01 -14.07
C GLU A 262 -10.34 3.44 -12.98
N GLY A 263 -11.53 2.83 -12.97
CA GLY A 263 -12.59 3.01 -11.98
C GLY A 263 -12.43 2.16 -10.71
N MET A 264 -11.37 1.34 -10.66
CA MET A 264 -10.95 0.59 -9.48
C MET A 264 -10.17 1.49 -8.52
N LYS A 265 -10.39 1.34 -7.21
CA LYS A 265 -9.55 2.02 -6.22
C LYS A 265 -8.16 1.40 -6.23
N PRO A 266 -7.09 2.21 -6.27
CA PRO A 266 -5.76 1.65 -6.25
C PRO A 266 -5.46 1.00 -4.88
N PRO A 267 -4.94 -0.24 -4.86
CA PRO A 267 -4.51 -0.90 -3.62
C PRO A 267 -3.41 -0.08 -2.94
N GLY A 268 -3.24 -0.28 -1.62
CA GLY A 268 -2.25 0.46 -0.83
C GLY A 268 -2.40 1.99 -0.92
N LYS A 269 -3.62 2.48 -1.24
CA LYS A 269 -3.93 3.90 -1.48
C LYS A 269 -3.06 4.54 -2.56
N GLY A 270 -2.67 3.76 -3.58
CA GLY A 270 -1.82 4.21 -4.68
C GLY A 270 -0.33 4.28 -4.34
N LEU A 271 0.12 3.68 -3.23
CA LEU A 271 1.54 3.58 -2.90
C LEU A 271 2.25 2.41 -3.58
N VAL A 272 1.50 1.52 -4.22
CA VAL A 272 2.00 0.29 -4.85
C VAL A 272 1.69 0.30 -6.35
N SER A 273 2.51 -0.40 -7.13
CA SER A 273 2.34 -0.52 -8.57
C SER A 273 1.12 -1.35 -8.92
N THR A 274 0.45 -0.94 -9.98
CA THR A 274 -0.79 -1.55 -10.50
C THR A 274 -0.64 -2.01 -11.94
N ARG A 275 0.57 -1.97 -12.51
CA ARG A 275 0.91 -2.35 -13.89
C ARG A 275 0.37 -3.72 -14.33
N HIS A 276 0.38 -4.73 -13.45
CA HIS A 276 -0.02 -6.09 -13.82
C HIS A 276 -1.54 -6.31 -13.85
N TYR A 277 -2.37 -5.37 -13.37
CA TYR A 277 -3.83 -5.50 -13.47
C TYR A 277 -4.34 -5.48 -14.92
N ASP A 278 -3.59 -4.84 -15.83
CA ASP A 278 -3.91 -4.85 -17.25
C ASP A 278 -3.92 -6.29 -17.80
N ASN A 279 -3.11 -7.19 -17.23
CA ASN A 279 -2.94 -8.54 -17.75
C ASN A 279 -3.98 -9.55 -17.22
N CYS A 280 -4.90 -9.16 -16.33
CA CYS A 280 -5.81 -10.10 -15.69
C CYS A 280 -6.95 -10.59 -16.60
N TYR A 281 -7.50 -9.72 -17.46
CA TYR A 281 -8.66 -10.04 -18.31
C TYR A 281 -8.30 -10.07 -19.78
N ALA A 282 -8.93 -10.97 -20.53
CA ALA A 282 -8.75 -11.11 -21.97
C ALA A 282 -7.27 -11.25 -22.37
N VAL A 283 -6.52 -12.01 -21.58
CA VAL A 283 -5.13 -12.38 -21.85
C VAL A 283 -5.02 -13.89 -21.99
N THR A 284 -4.13 -14.33 -22.87
CA THR A 284 -3.79 -15.75 -23.06
C THR A 284 -2.28 -15.89 -23.18
N ARG A 285 -1.70 -16.87 -22.48
CA ARG A 285 -0.31 -17.28 -22.63
C ARG A 285 -0.18 -18.23 -23.82
N VAL A 286 0.18 -17.71 -24.97
CA VAL A 286 0.33 -18.47 -26.22
C VAL A 286 1.64 -19.28 -26.18
N PRO A 287 1.59 -20.61 -26.45
CA PRO A 287 2.78 -21.46 -26.42
C PRO A 287 3.75 -21.17 -27.57
N GLY A 288 5.03 -21.03 -27.25
CA GLY A 288 6.10 -20.86 -28.23
C GLY A 288 7.09 -22.02 -28.24
N GLU A 289 7.71 -22.30 -29.39
CA GLU A 289 8.72 -23.37 -29.51
C GLU A 289 9.86 -23.19 -28.50
N GLN A 290 10.34 -21.97 -28.29
CA GLN A 290 11.37 -21.66 -27.31
C GLN A 290 10.87 -20.86 -26.11
N VAL A 291 10.06 -19.83 -26.33
CA VAL A 291 9.54 -18.95 -25.27
C VAL A 291 8.08 -18.67 -25.57
N ASP A 292 7.23 -18.82 -24.57
CA ASP A 292 5.82 -18.46 -24.64
C ASP A 292 5.64 -16.94 -24.68
N GLU A 293 4.47 -16.47 -25.09
CA GLU A 293 4.13 -15.05 -25.14
C GLU A 293 2.80 -14.78 -24.43
N GLN A 294 2.71 -13.64 -23.73
CA GLN A 294 1.44 -13.14 -23.20
C GLN A 294 0.78 -12.26 -24.26
N VAL A 295 -0.39 -12.69 -24.75
CA VAL A 295 -1.16 -11.93 -25.76
C VAL A 295 -2.35 -11.29 -25.09
N HIS A 296 -2.42 -9.95 -25.15
CA HIS A 296 -3.47 -9.14 -24.57
C HIS A 296 -4.50 -8.71 -25.63
N TYR A 297 -5.75 -9.15 -25.49
CA TYR A 297 -6.83 -8.90 -26.46
C TYR A 297 -7.67 -7.65 -26.14
N GLY A 298 -7.49 -7.05 -24.97
CA GLY A 298 -8.08 -5.75 -24.62
C GLY A 298 -9.20 -5.91 -23.61
N VAL A 299 -10.38 -5.37 -23.95
CA VAL A 299 -11.61 -5.74 -23.25
C VAL A 299 -12.39 -6.66 -24.18
N SER A 300 -13.10 -7.63 -23.62
CA SER A 300 -13.86 -8.61 -24.40
C SER A 300 -15.37 -8.42 -24.21
N ARG A 301 -16.16 -8.86 -25.18
CA ARG A 301 -17.63 -8.83 -25.09
C ARG A 301 -18.23 -10.16 -24.65
N HIS A 302 -17.42 -11.21 -24.66
CA HIS A 302 -17.85 -12.58 -24.48
C HIS A 302 -16.93 -13.34 -23.52
N VAL A 303 -17.46 -14.45 -23.04
CA VAL A 303 -16.73 -15.48 -22.30
C VAL A 303 -16.74 -16.76 -23.13
N ALA A 304 -15.71 -17.58 -22.99
CA ALA A 304 -15.68 -18.94 -23.53
C ALA A 304 -16.17 -19.88 -22.44
N VAL A 305 -17.12 -20.76 -22.76
CA VAL A 305 -17.77 -21.66 -21.80
C VAL A 305 -17.58 -23.10 -22.23
N TYR A 306 -17.19 -23.97 -21.31
CA TYR A 306 -17.25 -25.41 -21.44
C TYR A 306 -18.46 -25.96 -20.67
N SER A 307 -19.31 -26.74 -21.34
CA SER A 307 -20.51 -27.35 -20.76
C SER A 307 -20.77 -28.70 -21.43
N ASN A 308 -21.00 -29.77 -20.67
CA ASN A 308 -21.34 -31.11 -21.17
C ASN A 308 -20.44 -31.63 -22.31
N GLY A 309 -19.13 -31.37 -22.26
CA GLY A 309 -18.19 -31.82 -23.29
C GLY A 309 -18.05 -30.89 -24.51
N CYS A 310 -18.83 -29.81 -24.54
CA CYS A 310 -18.94 -28.88 -25.65
C CYS A 310 -18.42 -27.48 -25.26
N TYR A 311 -17.95 -26.72 -26.24
CA TYR A 311 -17.44 -25.36 -26.10
C TYR A 311 -18.39 -24.34 -26.73
N TYR A 312 -18.54 -23.20 -26.07
CA TYR A 312 -19.48 -22.15 -26.44
C TYR A 312 -18.86 -20.77 -26.27
N LYS A 313 -19.30 -19.83 -27.09
CA LYS A 313 -19.18 -18.40 -26.84
C LYS A 313 -20.48 -17.92 -26.20
N VAL A 314 -20.38 -17.22 -25.07
CA VAL A 314 -21.52 -16.53 -24.44
C VAL A 314 -21.23 -15.05 -24.37
N ASP A 315 -22.07 -14.24 -25.02
CA ASP A 315 -21.95 -12.78 -24.98
C ASP A 315 -22.45 -12.22 -23.63
N ALA A 316 -21.64 -11.39 -22.99
CA ALA A 316 -22.01 -10.67 -21.76
C ALA A 316 -22.84 -9.40 -22.09
N PHE A 317 -22.71 -8.87 -23.30
CA PHE A 317 -23.34 -7.63 -23.74
C PHE A 317 -24.24 -7.86 -24.96
N ASP A 318 -25.36 -7.14 -25.04
CA ASP A 318 -26.24 -7.14 -26.20
C ASP A 318 -25.65 -6.44 -27.42
N GLU A 319 -26.32 -6.51 -28.57
CA GLU A 319 -25.92 -5.88 -29.83
C GLU A 319 -25.67 -4.36 -29.72
N ASN A 320 -26.37 -3.68 -28.80
CA ASN A 320 -26.21 -2.26 -28.52
C ASN A 320 -25.07 -1.98 -27.52
N GLY A 321 -24.42 -3.03 -27.01
CA GLY A 321 -23.34 -2.99 -26.04
C GLY A 321 -23.81 -2.85 -24.60
N LYS A 322 -25.10 -2.98 -24.29
CA LYS A 322 -25.59 -2.98 -22.91
C LYS A 322 -25.32 -4.34 -22.26
N LEU A 323 -24.83 -4.33 -21.03
CA LEU A 323 -24.61 -5.54 -20.23
C LEU A 323 -25.96 -6.23 -20.00
N TYR A 324 -26.01 -7.54 -20.22
CA TYR A 324 -27.21 -8.33 -19.92
C TYR A 324 -27.51 -8.32 -18.42
N THR A 325 -28.80 -8.34 -18.08
CA THR A 325 -29.20 -8.44 -16.66
C THR A 325 -28.87 -9.82 -16.11
N LEU A 326 -28.79 -9.94 -14.78
CA LEU A 326 -28.60 -11.23 -14.11
C LEU A 326 -29.68 -12.25 -14.50
N GLU A 327 -30.93 -11.81 -14.63
CA GLU A 327 -32.04 -12.65 -15.08
C GLU A 327 -31.79 -13.18 -16.50
N GLN A 328 -31.42 -12.30 -17.44
CA GLN A 328 -31.16 -12.67 -18.83
C GLN A 328 -29.96 -13.63 -18.95
N LEU A 329 -28.91 -13.42 -18.17
CA LEU A 329 -27.75 -14.32 -18.13
C LEU A 329 -28.13 -15.66 -17.48
N THR A 330 -28.93 -15.65 -16.42
CA THR A 330 -29.39 -16.88 -15.73
C THR A 330 -30.20 -17.74 -16.69
N GLU A 331 -31.14 -17.16 -17.43
CA GLU A 331 -31.91 -17.90 -18.44
C GLU A 331 -31.02 -18.42 -19.58
N THR A 332 -30.00 -17.65 -19.98
CA THR A 332 -29.00 -18.11 -20.97
C THR A 332 -28.27 -19.36 -20.49
N PHE A 333 -27.84 -19.38 -19.22
CA PHE A 333 -27.15 -20.54 -18.66
C PHE A 333 -28.09 -21.71 -18.37
N LYS A 334 -29.35 -21.48 -17.98
CA LYS A 334 -30.36 -22.54 -17.87
C LYS A 334 -30.61 -23.22 -19.21
N GLU A 335 -30.76 -22.42 -20.27
CA GLU A 335 -30.91 -22.94 -21.63
C GLU A 335 -29.67 -23.72 -22.07
N LEU A 336 -28.47 -23.16 -21.86
CA LEU A 336 -27.21 -23.83 -22.20
C LEU A 336 -27.04 -25.19 -21.48
N ILE A 337 -27.32 -25.24 -20.17
CA ILE A 337 -27.24 -26.48 -19.38
C ILE A 337 -28.27 -27.52 -19.86
N ALA A 338 -29.44 -27.07 -20.33
CA ALA A 338 -30.50 -27.92 -20.83
C ALA A 338 -30.28 -28.41 -22.28
N ARG A 339 -29.26 -27.92 -22.99
CA ARG A 339 -28.95 -28.39 -24.35
C ARG A 339 -28.44 -29.83 -24.33
N ASP A 340 -28.87 -30.59 -25.33
CA ASP A 340 -28.41 -31.95 -25.63
C ASP A 340 -27.48 -31.94 -26.85
N ASP A 341 -26.57 -30.96 -26.89
CA ASP A 341 -25.56 -30.87 -27.94
C ASP A 341 -24.55 -32.02 -27.78
N ILE A 342 -24.40 -32.85 -28.80
CA ILE A 342 -23.50 -34.00 -28.78
C ILE A 342 -22.08 -33.53 -29.13
N PRO A 343 -21.07 -33.75 -28.28
CA PRO A 343 -19.69 -33.41 -28.59
C PRO A 343 -19.16 -34.29 -29.73
N SER A 344 -18.31 -33.70 -30.57
CA SER A 344 -17.59 -34.47 -31.59
C SER A 344 -16.63 -35.45 -30.91
N GLU A 345 -16.30 -36.54 -31.58
CA GLU A 345 -15.42 -37.57 -31.01
C GLU A 345 -14.00 -37.00 -30.74
N GLY A 346 -13.60 -36.98 -29.46
CA GLY A 346 -12.35 -36.37 -28.98
C GLY A 346 -12.53 -34.96 -28.39
N GLU A 347 -13.68 -34.31 -28.60
CA GLU A 347 -13.90 -32.92 -28.20
C GLU A 347 -13.97 -32.72 -26.69
N ILE A 348 -14.56 -33.68 -25.96
CA ILE A 348 -14.64 -33.65 -24.49
C ILE A 348 -13.27 -33.43 -23.84
N GLN A 349 -12.21 -33.97 -24.46
CA GLN A 349 -10.84 -33.90 -23.96
C GLN A 349 -9.97 -32.89 -24.73
N LEU A 350 -10.56 -32.05 -25.59
CA LEU A 350 -9.83 -31.16 -26.48
C LEU A 350 -8.82 -30.25 -25.74
N ALA A 351 -9.21 -29.71 -24.58
CA ALA A 351 -8.33 -28.83 -23.82
C ALA A 351 -7.12 -29.54 -23.18
N ALA A 352 -7.07 -30.88 -23.21
CA ALA A 352 -5.88 -31.64 -22.80
C ALA A 352 -4.64 -31.24 -23.61
N LEU A 353 -4.81 -30.78 -24.84
CA LEU A 353 -3.69 -30.24 -25.64
C LEU A 353 -2.99 -29.06 -24.95
N THR A 354 -3.71 -28.26 -24.14
CA THR A 354 -3.13 -27.13 -23.39
C THR A 354 -2.31 -27.58 -22.16
N THR A 355 -2.47 -28.84 -21.75
CA THR A 355 -1.72 -29.47 -20.64
C THR A 355 -0.43 -30.14 -21.10
N ASP A 356 -0.14 -30.12 -22.40
CA ASP A 356 1.09 -30.70 -22.95
C ASP A 356 2.33 -29.85 -22.59
N ARG A 357 3.50 -30.40 -22.85
CA ARG A 357 4.77 -29.66 -22.81
C ARG A 357 4.69 -28.46 -23.75
N ARG A 358 5.17 -27.28 -23.32
CA ARG A 358 4.87 -26.01 -24.01
C ARG A 358 5.30 -25.96 -25.48
N ASP A 359 6.43 -26.56 -25.82
CA ASP A 359 6.90 -26.69 -27.21
C ASP A 359 6.08 -27.69 -28.05
N GLN A 360 5.62 -28.79 -27.43
CA GLN A 360 4.69 -29.72 -28.08
C GLN A 360 3.32 -29.09 -28.30
N TRP A 361 2.79 -28.39 -27.29
CA TRP A 361 1.57 -27.62 -27.43
C TRP A 361 1.71 -26.56 -28.53
N SER A 362 2.85 -25.87 -28.63
CA SER A 362 3.10 -24.91 -29.71
C SER A 362 2.98 -25.55 -31.10
N ARG A 363 3.53 -26.75 -31.28
CA ARG A 363 3.42 -27.53 -32.54
C ARG A 363 1.98 -27.98 -32.81
N ASN A 364 1.32 -28.56 -31.81
CA ASN A 364 -0.06 -29.03 -31.91
C ASN A 364 -1.04 -27.88 -32.18
N ARG A 365 -0.85 -26.72 -31.53
CA ARG A 365 -1.61 -25.48 -31.79
C ARG A 365 -1.45 -25.04 -33.24
N LYS A 366 -0.22 -25.03 -33.77
CA LYS A 366 0.04 -24.64 -35.17
C LYS A 366 -0.59 -25.62 -36.16
N GLU A 367 -0.41 -26.92 -35.94
CA GLU A 367 -0.90 -27.95 -36.85
C GLU A 367 -2.42 -28.04 -36.84
N PHE A 368 -3.04 -28.20 -35.67
CA PHE A 368 -4.46 -28.53 -35.58
C PHE A 368 -5.38 -27.32 -35.52
N PHE A 369 -4.91 -26.18 -35.00
CA PHE A 369 -5.75 -24.98 -34.91
C PHE A 369 -5.40 -23.96 -35.99
N LEU A 370 -4.14 -23.49 -36.06
CA LEU A 370 -3.81 -22.39 -36.96
C LEU A 370 -3.85 -22.76 -38.45
N SER A 371 -3.65 -24.04 -38.79
CA SER A 371 -3.67 -24.53 -40.17
C SER A 371 -5.06 -24.97 -40.64
N ASN A 372 -6.06 -24.95 -39.76
CA ASN A 372 -7.45 -25.31 -40.07
C ASN A 372 -8.37 -24.11 -39.78
N GLU A 373 -9.06 -23.59 -40.81
CA GLU A 373 -9.87 -22.37 -40.68
C GLU A 373 -11.05 -22.48 -39.71
N VAL A 374 -11.61 -23.68 -39.49
CA VAL A 374 -12.68 -23.90 -38.52
C VAL A 374 -12.11 -23.80 -37.10
N ASN A 375 -11.06 -24.56 -36.82
CA ASN A 375 -10.42 -24.60 -35.51
C ASN A 375 -9.77 -23.26 -35.14
N LYS A 376 -9.20 -22.56 -36.11
CA LYS A 376 -8.62 -21.23 -35.92
C LYS A 376 -9.65 -20.22 -35.41
N LYS A 377 -10.84 -20.17 -36.01
CA LYS A 377 -11.93 -19.27 -35.58
C LYS A 377 -12.39 -19.59 -34.15
N ALA A 378 -12.55 -20.87 -33.84
CA ALA A 378 -12.92 -21.31 -32.49
C ALA A 378 -11.83 -20.93 -31.46
N LEU A 379 -10.56 -21.14 -31.80
CA LEU A 379 -9.42 -20.76 -30.97
C LEU A 379 -9.35 -19.25 -30.75
N GLU A 380 -9.52 -18.43 -31.79
CA GLU A 380 -9.55 -16.97 -31.68
C GLU A 380 -10.63 -16.49 -30.70
N LEU A 381 -11.80 -17.14 -30.69
CA LEU A 381 -12.87 -16.84 -29.73
C LEU A 381 -12.52 -17.23 -28.29
N ILE A 382 -11.84 -18.37 -28.09
CA ILE A 382 -11.35 -18.79 -26.76
C ILE A 382 -10.24 -17.84 -26.28
N GLU A 383 -9.24 -17.57 -27.11
CA GLU A 383 -8.09 -16.75 -26.74
C GLU A 383 -8.48 -15.29 -26.46
N SER A 384 -9.47 -14.74 -27.19
CA SER A 384 -9.97 -13.36 -27.00
C SER A 384 -11.10 -13.20 -25.97
N ALA A 385 -11.64 -14.30 -25.43
CA ALA A 385 -12.64 -14.25 -24.37
C ALA A 385 -12.11 -13.51 -23.12
N ALA A 386 -13.00 -12.89 -22.33
CA ALA A 386 -12.59 -12.24 -21.08
C ALA A 386 -11.89 -13.22 -20.14
N TYR A 387 -12.41 -14.44 -20.06
CA TYR A 387 -11.90 -15.58 -19.31
C TYR A 387 -12.59 -16.85 -19.82
N PHE A 388 -12.14 -18.01 -19.33
CA PHE A 388 -12.74 -19.31 -19.62
C PHE A 388 -13.63 -19.73 -18.44
N LEU A 389 -14.84 -20.23 -18.70
CA LEU A 389 -15.82 -20.64 -17.69
C LEU A 389 -16.18 -22.11 -17.88
N VAL A 390 -16.19 -22.89 -16.81
CA VAL A 390 -16.51 -24.31 -16.83
C VAL A 390 -17.78 -24.55 -16.01
N LEU A 391 -18.79 -25.12 -16.64
CA LEU A 391 -19.93 -25.72 -15.96
C LEU A 391 -19.54 -27.19 -15.69
N ASP A 392 -19.13 -27.45 -14.46
CA ASP A 392 -18.53 -28.72 -14.05
C ASP A 392 -19.61 -29.63 -13.43
N ASP A 393 -19.55 -30.92 -13.76
CA ASP A 393 -20.54 -31.90 -13.31
C ASP A 393 -20.34 -32.35 -11.85
N ALA A 394 -19.24 -31.95 -11.22
CA ALA A 394 -18.98 -32.21 -9.81
C ALA A 394 -20.12 -31.68 -8.92
N ASP A 395 -20.54 -32.47 -7.94
CA ASP A 395 -21.61 -32.13 -6.97
C ASP A 395 -21.13 -32.20 -5.51
N ASN A 396 -19.84 -32.41 -5.32
CA ASN A 396 -19.21 -32.72 -4.04
C ASN A 396 -18.17 -31.67 -3.59
N TRP A 397 -18.11 -30.52 -4.24
CA TRP A 397 -17.27 -29.41 -3.79
C TRP A 397 -17.88 -28.74 -2.56
N GLY A 398 -17.04 -28.11 -1.75
CA GLY A 398 -17.48 -27.35 -0.57
C GLY A 398 -16.51 -27.50 0.59
N TYR A 399 -17.02 -27.27 1.80
CA TYR A 399 -16.29 -27.43 3.05
C TYR A 399 -17.18 -28.09 4.11
N ASP A 400 -16.65 -29.15 4.71
CA ASP A 400 -17.30 -29.87 5.80
C ASP A 400 -16.27 -30.10 6.92
N PRO A 401 -16.44 -29.49 8.12
CA PRO A 401 -15.53 -29.67 9.25
C PRO A 401 -15.39 -31.12 9.73
N GLU A 402 -16.40 -31.96 9.52
CA GLU A 402 -16.39 -33.37 9.92
C GLU A 402 -15.76 -34.27 8.84
N ARG A 403 -15.62 -33.75 7.61
CA ARG A 403 -15.08 -34.44 6.44
C ARG A 403 -14.06 -33.58 5.70
N PRO A 404 -12.82 -33.46 6.21
CA PRO A 404 -11.75 -32.65 5.62
C PRO A 404 -11.47 -32.97 4.14
N GLU A 405 -11.69 -34.22 3.73
CA GLU A 405 -11.49 -34.69 2.35
C GLU A 405 -12.37 -33.96 1.33
N VAL A 406 -13.49 -33.36 1.76
CA VAL A 406 -14.35 -32.55 0.90
C VAL A 406 -13.60 -31.31 0.41
N LEU A 407 -12.95 -30.58 1.32
CA LEU A 407 -12.15 -29.41 0.97
C LEU A 407 -10.90 -29.79 0.18
N GLU A 408 -10.29 -30.92 0.52
CA GLU A 408 -9.10 -31.43 -0.18
C GLU A 408 -9.40 -31.76 -1.64
N ASN A 409 -10.47 -32.51 -1.88
CA ASN A 409 -10.91 -32.84 -3.23
C ASN A 409 -11.32 -31.59 -4.01
N TYR A 410 -11.96 -30.62 -3.35
CA TYR A 410 -12.33 -29.35 -3.96
C TYR A 410 -11.10 -28.57 -4.44
N LEU A 411 -10.13 -28.30 -3.56
CA LEU A 411 -8.88 -27.62 -3.93
C LEU A 411 -8.10 -28.40 -5.00
N ARG A 412 -8.05 -29.73 -4.92
CA ARG A 412 -7.34 -30.57 -5.90
C ARG A 412 -7.99 -30.44 -7.28
N SER A 413 -9.32 -30.44 -7.33
CA SER A 413 -10.09 -30.23 -8.56
C SER A 413 -9.85 -28.84 -9.17
N MET A 414 -9.70 -27.80 -8.33
CA MET A 414 -9.38 -26.45 -8.83
C MET A 414 -7.96 -26.38 -9.39
N LEU A 415 -6.99 -27.05 -8.75
CA LEU A 415 -5.59 -27.03 -9.20
C LEU A 415 -5.34 -27.85 -10.46
N THR A 416 -5.99 -29.01 -10.56
CA THR A 416 -5.68 -30.02 -11.57
C THR A 416 -6.74 -30.14 -12.68
N GLY A 417 -8.02 -29.85 -12.38
CA GLY A 417 -9.13 -30.19 -13.27
C GLY A 417 -9.22 -31.70 -13.56
N ASN A 418 -10.00 -32.06 -14.58
CA ASN A 418 -10.09 -33.46 -15.03
C ASN A 418 -9.08 -33.81 -16.14
N GLY A 419 -8.34 -32.81 -16.65
CA GLY A 419 -7.40 -32.93 -17.77
C GLY A 419 -7.94 -32.45 -19.12
N GLY A 420 -9.26 -32.34 -19.31
CA GLY A 420 -9.88 -31.93 -20.57
C GLY A 420 -10.75 -30.68 -20.50
N ASN A 421 -11.10 -30.21 -19.30
CA ASN A 421 -12.11 -29.17 -19.09
C ASN A 421 -11.55 -27.80 -18.65
N ARG A 422 -10.24 -27.57 -18.73
CA ARG A 422 -9.61 -26.27 -18.41
C ARG A 422 -8.80 -25.80 -19.62
N TRP A 423 -8.89 -24.52 -19.96
CA TRP A 423 -8.00 -23.93 -20.94
C TRP A 423 -6.78 -23.34 -20.22
N ALA A 424 -5.73 -24.17 -20.06
CA ALA A 424 -4.61 -23.87 -19.16
C ALA A 424 -3.87 -22.56 -19.47
N ASP A 425 -3.90 -22.13 -20.73
CA ASP A 425 -3.25 -20.91 -21.21
C ASP A 425 -3.99 -19.62 -20.83
N LYS A 426 -5.27 -19.72 -20.45
CA LYS A 426 -6.10 -18.54 -20.21
C LYS A 426 -5.73 -17.89 -18.88
N SER A 427 -5.64 -16.55 -18.87
CA SER A 427 -5.28 -15.78 -17.66
C SER A 427 -6.15 -16.12 -16.45
N LEU A 428 -7.45 -16.31 -16.68
CA LEU A 428 -8.43 -16.70 -15.69
C LEU A 428 -9.31 -17.84 -16.24
N ASN A 429 -9.44 -18.91 -15.45
CA ASN A 429 -10.47 -19.93 -15.60
C ASN A 429 -11.38 -19.89 -14.38
N TYR A 430 -12.70 -19.86 -14.56
CA TYR A 430 -13.69 -19.99 -13.50
C TYR A 430 -14.41 -21.33 -13.62
N MET A 431 -14.76 -21.92 -12.48
CA MET A 431 -15.47 -23.19 -12.42
C MET A 431 -16.73 -23.04 -11.57
N VAL A 432 -17.82 -23.63 -12.02
CA VAL A 432 -19.09 -23.71 -11.30
C VAL A 432 -19.56 -25.15 -11.29
N SER A 433 -19.57 -25.75 -10.11
CA SER A 433 -20.08 -27.11 -9.88
C SER A 433 -21.60 -27.17 -9.97
N LYS A 434 -22.13 -28.39 -10.09
CA LYS A 434 -23.56 -28.70 -10.09
C LYS A 434 -24.26 -28.29 -8.79
N ASN A 435 -23.56 -28.37 -7.65
CA ASN A 435 -24.08 -27.94 -6.34
C ASN A 435 -23.94 -26.42 -6.09
N GLY A 436 -23.39 -25.67 -7.04
CA GLY A 436 -23.29 -24.21 -7.00
C GLY A 436 -22.03 -23.66 -6.33
N GLU A 437 -21.09 -24.50 -5.90
CA GLU A 437 -19.77 -24.08 -5.44
C GLU A 437 -18.91 -23.55 -6.61
N THR A 438 -18.13 -22.51 -6.34
CA THR A 438 -17.33 -21.79 -7.35
C THR A 438 -15.86 -21.67 -6.97
N GLY A 439 -14.99 -21.84 -7.96
CA GLY A 439 -13.55 -21.59 -7.79
C GLY A 439 -12.93 -21.04 -9.07
N ALA A 440 -11.62 -20.79 -9.02
CA ALA A 440 -10.91 -20.26 -10.18
C ALA A 440 -9.47 -20.80 -10.28
N VAL A 441 -8.86 -20.58 -11.44
CA VAL A 441 -7.43 -20.78 -11.71
C VAL A 441 -6.89 -19.52 -12.38
N GLY A 442 -5.83 -18.95 -11.82
CA GLY A 442 -5.06 -17.86 -12.41
C GLY A 442 -3.76 -18.36 -13.02
N GLU A 443 -3.49 -18.01 -14.28
CA GLU A 443 -2.19 -18.26 -14.91
C GLU A 443 -1.16 -17.27 -14.34
N HIS A 444 -0.07 -17.77 -13.77
CA HIS A 444 0.76 -16.95 -12.87
C HIS A 444 1.79 -16.05 -13.57
N SER A 445 1.99 -16.24 -14.89
CA SER A 445 2.88 -15.36 -15.65
C SER A 445 2.31 -13.95 -15.77
N VAL A 446 0.97 -13.80 -15.84
CA VAL A 446 0.32 -12.49 -16.07
C VAL A 446 0.31 -11.58 -14.83
N ALA A 447 0.24 -12.14 -13.63
CA ALA A 447 0.09 -11.39 -12.38
C ALA A 447 0.53 -12.20 -11.14
N ASP A 448 0.63 -11.53 -9.99
CA ASP A 448 0.89 -12.15 -8.68
C ASP A 448 -0.41 -12.45 -7.92
N GLY A 449 -0.31 -13.22 -6.83
CA GLY A 449 -1.45 -13.54 -5.96
C GLY A 449 -2.22 -12.30 -5.49
N ALA A 450 -1.54 -11.19 -5.21
CA ALA A 450 -2.18 -9.96 -4.72
C ALA A 450 -3.17 -9.34 -5.74
N GLU A 451 -2.92 -9.47 -7.04
CA GLU A 451 -3.85 -9.03 -8.08
C GLU A 451 -5.08 -9.94 -8.14
N PHE A 452 -4.87 -11.27 -8.10
CA PHE A 452 -5.95 -12.25 -8.09
C PHE A 452 -6.80 -12.17 -6.81
N ASP A 453 -6.17 -11.99 -5.65
CA ASP A 453 -6.83 -11.82 -4.36
C ASP A 453 -7.71 -10.56 -4.36
N HIS A 454 -7.24 -9.46 -4.97
CA HIS A 454 -8.05 -8.24 -5.11
C HIS A 454 -9.29 -8.48 -5.98
N ILE A 455 -9.18 -9.23 -7.08
CA ILE A 455 -10.33 -9.61 -7.93
C ILE A 455 -11.30 -10.48 -7.12
N GLN A 456 -10.79 -11.51 -6.45
CA GLN A 456 -11.56 -12.45 -5.64
C GLN A 456 -12.31 -11.75 -4.49
N GLU A 457 -11.65 -10.85 -3.75
CA GLU A 457 -12.28 -10.08 -2.68
C GLU A 457 -13.40 -9.18 -3.18
N ASN A 458 -13.19 -8.51 -4.31
CA ASN A 458 -14.22 -7.71 -4.96
C ASN A 458 -15.40 -8.56 -5.40
N PHE A 459 -15.14 -9.74 -5.98
CA PHE A 459 -16.17 -10.70 -6.36
C PHE A 459 -17.01 -11.12 -5.15
N ILE A 460 -16.36 -11.59 -4.07
CA ILE A 460 -17.03 -12.01 -2.84
C ILE A 460 -17.84 -10.85 -2.24
N TYR A 461 -17.26 -9.65 -2.16
CA TYR A 461 -17.99 -8.50 -1.64
C TYR A 461 -19.23 -8.16 -2.48
N MET A 462 -19.08 -8.13 -3.81
CA MET A 462 -20.18 -7.91 -4.74
C MET A 462 -21.28 -8.95 -4.54
N ASN A 463 -20.87 -10.20 -4.40
CA ASN A 463 -21.72 -11.35 -4.30
C ASN A 463 -22.54 -11.38 -2.99
N HIS A 464 -21.86 -11.29 -1.83
CA HIS A 464 -22.48 -11.49 -0.52
C HIS A 464 -23.06 -10.20 0.09
N SER A 465 -22.45 -9.04 -0.20
CA SER A 465 -22.78 -7.79 0.49
C SER A 465 -23.55 -6.80 -0.39
N TYR A 466 -23.29 -6.78 -1.70
CA TYR A 466 -23.86 -5.78 -2.61
C TYR A 466 -25.09 -6.28 -3.37
N LEU A 467 -24.94 -7.31 -4.21
CA LEU A 467 -26.02 -7.86 -5.04
C LEU A 467 -26.93 -8.78 -4.21
N LYS A 468 -26.31 -9.70 -3.45
CA LYS A 468 -26.95 -10.85 -2.77
C LYS A 468 -27.54 -11.84 -3.78
N TYR A 469 -27.46 -13.13 -3.50
CA TYR A 469 -28.14 -14.12 -4.32
C TYR A 469 -29.65 -14.11 -4.06
N PRO A 470 -30.47 -14.38 -5.10
CA PRO A 470 -31.85 -14.79 -4.90
C PRO A 470 -31.90 -16.10 -4.10
N ASP A 471 -32.98 -16.31 -3.35
CA ASP A 471 -33.25 -17.58 -2.69
C ASP A 471 -33.45 -18.68 -3.75
N VAL A 472 -33.07 -19.93 -3.45
CA VAL A 472 -33.07 -21.06 -4.41
C VAL A 472 -34.44 -21.25 -5.07
N ASP A 473 -35.50 -20.95 -4.33
CA ASP A 473 -36.91 -21.11 -4.76
C ASP A 473 -37.47 -19.90 -5.52
N SER A 474 -36.72 -18.79 -5.62
CA SER A 474 -37.16 -17.59 -6.34
C SER A 474 -36.79 -17.65 -7.82
N THR A 475 -37.37 -18.61 -8.55
CA THR A 475 -37.32 -18.63 -10.02
C THR A 475 -38.07 -17.41 -10.59
N PRO A 476 -37.40 -16.52 -11.36
CA PRO A 476 -38.11 -15.48 -12.11
C PRO A 476 -39.04 -16.13 -13.13
N SER A 477 -40.27 -15.65 -13.20
CA SER A 477 -41.25 -16.08 -14.19
C SER A 477 -40.84 -15.65 -15.59
N THR A 478 -40.90 -16.62 -16.52
CA THR A 478 -40.68 -16.46 -17.95
C THR A 478 -41.54 -15.34 -18.53
N SER A 479 -40.91 -14.27 -18.99
CA SER A 479 -41.49 -13.39 -20.02
C SER A 479 -40.64 -13.54 -21.28
N GLY A 480 -41.33 -13.78 -22.41
CA GLY A 480 -40.72 -14.30 -23.64
C GLY A 480 -39.50 -13.51 -24.12
N ILE A 481 -38.34 -14.17 -24.11
CA ILE A 481 -37.11 -13.70 -24.76
C ILE A 481 -36.66 -14.81 -25.70
N THR A 482 -36.44 -14.45 -26.97
CA THR A 482 -35.97 -15.34 -28.03
C THR A 482 -34.53 -15.79 -27.76
N PHE A 483 -34.32 -17.10 -27.83
CA PHE A 483 -33.08 -17.85 -27.52
C PHE A 483 -31.98 -17.66 -28.58
N GLY A 484 -30.70 -17.76 -28.17
CA GLY A 484 -29.55 -17.75 -29.11
C GLY A 484 -28.24 -17.05 -28.66
N LYS A 485 -27.98 -16.84 -27.37
CA LYS A 485 -26.75 -16.12 -26.92
C LYS A 485 -25.53 -17.00 -26.67
N ALA A 486 -25.74 -18.30 -26.46
CA ALA A 486 -24.67 -19.28 -26.41
C ALA A 486 -24.45 -19.86 -27.82
N GLU A 487 -23.37 -19.45 -28.46
CA GLU A 487 -22.96 -19.90 -29.79
C GLU A 487 -22.02 -21.10 -29.65
N ARG A 488 -22.40 -22.24 -30.24
CA ARG A 488 -21.58 -23.46 -30.24
C ARG A 488 -20.31 -23.24 -31.06
N LEU A 489 -19.15 -23.53 -30.48
CA LEU A 489 -17.88 -23.57 -31.18
C LEU A 489 -17.66 -24.97 -31.73
N ASN A 490 -17.45 -25.10 -33.04
CA ASN A 490 -17.21 -26.40 -33.67
C ASN A 490 -15.71 -26.60 -33.90
N PHE A 491 -15.26 -27.86 -33.80
CA PHE A 491 -13.89 -28.25 -34.08
C PHE A 491 -13.86 -29.38 -35.10
N ASP A 492 -12.97 -29.24 -36.08
CA ASP A 492 -12.58 -30.31 -36.99
C ASP A 492 -11.46 -31.14 -36.33
N ILE A 493 -11.86 -32.26 -35.71
CA ILE A 493 -10.97 -33.15 -34.97
C ILE A 493 -10.58 -34.34 -35.85
N SER A 494 -9.40 -34.25 -36.46
CA SER A 494 -8.82 -35.36 -37.22
C SER A 494 -8.37 -36.52 -36.32
N ASP A 495 -8.18 -37.72 -36.89
CA ASP A 495 -7.63 -38.89 -36.18
C ASP A 495 -6.27 -38.60 -35.54
N LYS A 496 -5.43 -37.80 -36.21
CA LYS A 496 -4.12 -37.39 -35.69
C LYS A 496 -4.28 -36.47 -34.48
N MET A 497 -5.14 -35.47 -34.57
CA MET A 497 -5.44 -34.57 -33.45
C MET A 497 -5.98 -35.35 -32.25
N ARG A 498 -6.89 -36.30 -32.50
CA ARG A 498 -7.45 -37.19 -31.47
C ARG A 498 -6.40 -38.09 -30.82
N SER A 499 -5.47 -38.61 -31.60
CA SER A 499 -4.33 -39.39 -31.06
C SER A 499 -3.46 -38.54 -30.12
N GLU A 500 -3.19 -37.28 -30.50
CA GLU A 500 -2.46 -36.34 -29.64
C GLU A 500 -3.26 -35.94 -28.39
N ILE A 501 -4.57 -35.73 -28.50
CA ILE A 501 -5.45 -35.50 -27.35
C ILE A 501 -5.34 -36.67 -26.36
N ASN A 502 -5.46 -37.91 -26.83
CA ASN A 502 -5.36 -39.10 -25.97
C ASN A 502 -3.99 -39.19 -25.29
N ARG A 503 -2.89 -38.95 -26.03
CA ARG A 503 -1.54 -38.89 -25.45
C ARG A 503 -1.45 -37.86 -24.33
N CYS A 504 -1.96 -36.64 -24.56
CA CYS A 504 -1.93 -35.58 -23.55
C CYS A 504 -2.76 -35.96 -22.31
N VAL A 505 -3.93 -36.58 -22.48
CA VAL A 505 -4.76 -37.06 -21.36
C VAL A 505 -4.03 -38.12 -20.55
N GLU A 506 -3.40 -39.10 -21.21
CA GLU A 506 -2.64 -40.17 -20.56
C GLU A 506 -1.45 -39.59 -19.76
N GLU A 507 -0.64 -38.73 -20.38
CA GLU A 507 0.51 -38.10 -19.73
C GLU A 507 0.09 -37.18 -18.58
N TYR A 508 -0.94 -36.35 -18.77
CA TYR A 508 -1.40 -35.42 -17.74
C TYR A 508 -2.10 -36.14 -16.59
N SER A 509 -2.81 -37.25 -16.85
CA SER A 509 -3.45 -38.04 -15.79
C SER A 509 -2.42 -38.53 -14.77
N LEU A 510 -1.22 -38.92 -15.22
CA LEU A 510 -0.12 -39.28 -14.32
C LEU A 510 0.28 -38.12 -13.40
N LEU A 511 0.35 -36.89 -13.92
CA LEU A 511 0.65 -35.71 -13.13
C LEU A 511 -0.50 -35.36 -12.17
N ARG A 512 -1.74 -35.37 -12.65
CA ARG A 512 -2.95 -35.09 -11.87
C ARG A 512 -3.05 -36.04 -10.67
N ASP A 513 -2.83 -37.32 -10.91
CA ASP A 513 -2.99 -38.38 -9.91
C ASP A 513 -1.80 -38.44 -8.93
N ASP A 514 -0.67 -37.80 -9.27
CA ASP A 514 0.51 -37.61 -8.40
C ASP A 514 0.37 -36.41 -7.43
N VAL A 515 -0.71 -35.62 -7.54
CA VAL A 515 -0.96 -34.49 -6.63
C VAL A 515 -1.63 -34.98 -5.34
N ASP A 516 -0.88 -34.97 -4.24
CA ASP A 516 -1.41 -35.16 -2.88
C ASP A 516 -1.67 -33.79 -2.22
N LEU A 517 -2.85 -33.64 -1.64
CA LEU A 517 -3.35 -32.37 -1.11
C LEU A 517 -4.03 -32.62 0.23
N ALA A 518 -3.53 -31.94 1.26
CA ALA A 518 -4.14 -31.84 2.57
C ALA A 518 -4.57 -30.39 2.85
N ALA A 519 -5.75 -30.19 3.41
CA ALA A 519 -6.27 -28.86 3.70
C ALA A 519 -6.91 -28.83 5.08
N THR A 520 -6.61 -27.79 5.86
CA THR A 520 -7.21 -27.61 7.17
C THR A 520 -7.67 -26.19 7.38
N VAL A 521 -8.82 -26.08 8.04
CA VAL A 521 -9.35 -24.84 8.59
C VAL A 521 -9.10 -24.88 10.09
N PHE A 522 -8.23 -24.00 10.58
CA PHE A 522 -7.88 -23.93 12.00
C PHE A 522 -8.72 -22.85 12.68
N THR A 523 -9.53 -23.27 13.66
CA THR A 523 -10.59 -22.43 14.24
C THR A 523 -10.35 -22.02 15.69
N ASP A 524 -9.26 -22.48 16.30
CA ASP A 524 -9.03 -22.29 17.74
C ASP A 524 -8.65 -20.85 18.11
N PHE A 525 -7.94 -20.16 17.22
CA PHE A 525 -7.54 -18.76 17.35
C PHE A 525 -7.01 -18.21 16.02
N GLY A 526 -6.94 -16.88 15.89
CA GLY A 526 -6.41 -16.19 14.71
C GLY A 526 -5.49 -15.02 15.06
N LYS A 527 -5.39 -14.03 14.16
CA LYS A 527 -4.43 -12.91 14.29
C LYS A 527 -4.56 -12.13 15.60
N GLY A 528 -5.77 -11.97 16.14
CA GLY A 528 -6.01 -11.24 17.40
C GLY A 528 -5.18 -11.79 18.55
N ARG A 529 -5.32 -13.09 18.82
CA ARG A 529 -4.56 -13.78 19.88
C ARG A 529 -3.06 -13.81 19.63
N ILE A 530 -2.64 -13.95 18.37
CA ILE A 530 -1.20 -13.93 18.02
C ILE A 530 -0.60 -12.54 18.31
N LYS A 531 -1.34 -11.48 18.03
CA LYS A 531 -0.93 -10.10 18.32
C LYS A 531 -0.81 -9.83 19.81
N GLU A 532 -1.67 -10.39 20.66
CA GLU A 532 -1.52 -10.35 22.13
C GLU A 532 -0.17 -10.95 22.56
N GLY A 533 0.24 -12.02 21.88
CA GLY A 533 1.56 -12.64 22.00
C GLY A 533 2.75 -11.80 21.53
N LYS A 534 2.50 -10.60 20.99
CA LYS A 534 3.48 -9.68 20.39
C LYS A 534 4.22 -10.28 19.19
N CYS A 535 3.56 -11.14 18.42
CA CYS A 535 4.10 -11.72 17.19
C CYS A 535 3.33 -11.19 15.96
N SER A 536 4.03 -11.03 14.84
CA SER A 536 3.36 -10.89 13.54
C SER A 536 2.65 -12.20 13.21
N PRO A 537 1.36 -12.20 12.80
CA PRO A 537 0.67 -13.43 12.45
C PRO A 537 1.37 -14.19 11.32
N ASP A 538 1.77 -13.49 10.27
CA ASP A 538 2.51 -14.06 9.13
C ASP A 538 3.78 -14.79 9.60
N ALA A 539 4.63 -14.08 10.34
CA ALA A 539 5.85 -14.65 10.89
C ALA A 539 5.59 -15.83 11.83
N PHE A 540 4.53 -15.77 12.63
CA PHE A 540 4.14 -16.84 13.53
C PHE A 540 3.78 -18.12 12.77
N LEU A 541 3.00 -17.99 11.70
CA LEU A 541 2.63 -19.11 10.83
C LEU A 541 3.85 -19.69 10.11
N GLN A 542 4.75 -18.83 9.62
CA GLN A 542 6.01 -19.27 9.04
C GLN A 542 6.86 -20.05 10.07
N MET A 543 6.93 -19.61 11.32
CA MET A 543 7.62 -20.37 12.39
C MET A 543 6.93 -21.69 12.72
N ALA A 544 5.60 -21.75 12.68
CA ALA A 544 4.85 -22.99 12.83
C ALA A 544 5.13 -23.96 11.67
N ILE A 545 5.24 -23.45 10.43
CA ILE A 545 5.64 -24.24 9.26
C ILE A 545 7.05 -24.82 9.43
N GLN A 546 8.00 -24.02 9.93
CA GLN A 546 9.36 -24.49 10.19
C GLN A 546 9.42 -25.57 11.27
N LEU A 547 8.72 -25.38 12.40
CA LEU A 547 8.62 -26.39 13.45
C LEU A 547 8.01 -27.69 12.91
N ALA A 548 6.92 -27.55 12.14
CA ALA A 548 6.25 -28.66 11.52
C ALA A 548 7.16 -29.45 10.56
N ASN A 549 7.87 -28.75 9.68
CA ASN A 549 8.81 -29.39 8.76
C ASN A 549 9.94 -30.10 9.49
N TYR A 550 10.49 -29.48 10.54
CA TYR A 550 11.58 -30.08 11.32
C TYR A 550 11.14 -31.35 12.05
N ARG A 551 9.93 -31.39 12.63
CA ARG A 551 9.37 -32.59 13.26
C ARG A 551 9.18 -33.75 12.28
N ASP A 552 8.72 -33.43 11.07
CA ASP A 552 8.45 -34.43 10.04
C ASP A 552 9.74 -34.94 9.37
N GLN A 553 10.71 -34.06 9.13
CA GLN A 553 11.89 -34.37 8.32
C GLN A 553 13.20 -34.49 9.10
N GLY A 554 13.22 -34.11 10.38
CA GLY A 554 14.41 -34.10 11.24
C GLY A 554 15.49 -33.09 10.87
N ARG A 555 15.24 -32.20 9.89
CA ARG A 555 16.20 -31.20 9.41
C ARG A 555 15.52 -29.96 8.85
N PHE A 556 16.25 -28.86 8.78
CA PHE A 556 15.79 -27.62 8.14
C PHE A 556 15.91 -27.71 6.61
N HIS A 557 15.00 -27.04 5.93
CA HIS A 557 14.91 -27.02 4.48
C HIS A 557 14.82 -25.60 3.96
N LEU A 558 15.46 -25.34 2.82
CA LEU A 558 15.34 -24.06 2.13
C LEU A 558 13.87 -23.76 1.85
N THR A 559 13.38 -22.65 2.42
CA THR A 559 11.99 -22.22 2.37
C THR A 559 11.87 -20.89 1.64
N TYR A 560 11.03 -20.88 0.60
CA TYR A 560 10.61 -19.70 -0.13
C TYR A 560 9.31 -19.16 0.48
N GLU A 561 9.27 -17.86 0.73
CA GLU A 561 8.04 -17.11 0.90
C GLU A 561 8.02 -15.92 -0.06
N SER A 562 6.88 -15.66 -0.69
CA SER A 562 6.71 -14.51 -1.57
C SER A 562 6.60 -13.20 -0.78
N GLY A 563 7.50 -12.25 -1.04
CA GLY A 563 7.45 -10.89 -0.52
C GLY A 563 7.10 -9.87 -1.60
N SER A 564 6.14 -8.99 -1.35
CA SER A 564 5.75 -7.95 -2.33
C SER A 564 6.83 -6.87 -2.47
N GLN A 565 7.24 -6.56 -3.71
CA GLN A 565 8.11 -5.43 -4.04
C GLN A 565 7.37 -4.26 -4.69
N ARG A 566 6.03 -4.29 -4.67
CA ARG A 566 5.16 -3.37 -5.42
C ARG A 566 5.32 -1.89 -5.07
N PHE A 567 6.13 -1.52 -4.08
CA PHE A 567 6.50 -0.12 -3.84
C PHE A 567 7.35 0.51 -4.96
N PHE A 568 7.83 -0.27 -5.92
CA PHE A 568 8.59 0.19 -7.07
C PHE A 568 7.79 0.09 -8.37
N ALA A 569 8.16 0.89 -9.37
CA ALA A 569 7.54 0.85 -10.68
C ALA A 569 7.71 -0.54 -11.34
N ASN A 570 6.64 -1.02 -11.98
CA ASN A 570 6.64 -2.26 -12.77
C ASN A 570 7.25 -3.45 -12.01
N SER A 571 6.95 -3.60 -10.72
CA SER A 571 7.57 -4.59 -9.84
C SER A 571 6.59 -5.67 -9.39
N ARG A 572 7.13 -6.85 -9.12
CA ARG A 572 6.40 -8.04 -8.70
C ARG A 572 6.80 -8.45 -7.29
N THR A 573 7.62 -9.50 -7.18
CA THR A 573 7.97 -10.17 -5.93
C THR A 573 9.47 -10.20 -5.67
N GLU A 574 9.81 -10.40 -4.41
CA GLU A 574 11.12 -10.81 -3.89
C GLU A 574 10.94 -12.07 -3.04
N THR A 575 12.04 -12.77 -2.76
CA THR A 575 12.02 -13.95 -1.87
C THR A 575 12.31 -13.55 -0.44
N ILE A 576 11.40 -13.91 0.46
CA ILE A 576 11.65 -13.94 1.90
C ILE A 576 12.20 -15.33 2.24
N ARG A 577 13.47 -15.40 2.62
CA ARG A 577 14.09 -16.63 3.11
C ARG A 577 13.71 -16.85 4.57
N THR A 578 12.72 -17.71 4.81
CA THR A 578 12.15 -17.93 6.15
C THR A 578 13.14 -18.56 7.13
N VAL A 579 13.96 -19.50 6.67
CA VAL A 579 14.95 -20.17 7.52
C VAL A 579 16.09 -19.22 7.86
N SER A 580 16.30 -19.06 9.16
CA SER A 580 17.31 -18.20 9.77
C SER A 580 17.82 -18.83 11.07
N LYS A 581 18.95 -18.35 11.59
CA LYS A 581 19.49 -18.77 12.89
C LYS A 581 18.46 -18.64 14.01
N ASP A 582 17.69 -17.56 14.02
CA ASP A 582 16.64 -17.34 15.03
C ASP A 582 15.48 -18.33 14.91
N SER A 583 15.01 -18.61 13.68
CA SER A 583 13.99 -19.64 13.46
C SER A 583 14.48 -21.04 13.88
N CYS A 584 15.74 -21.36 13.59
CA CYS A 584 16.33 -22.65 13.97
C CYS A 584 16.46 -22.77 15.49
N ALA A 585 16.87 -21.70 16.18
CA ALA A 585 16.95 -21.67 17.63
C ALA A 585 15.58 -21.88 18.28
N PHE A 586 14.54 -21.20 17.78
CA PHE A 586 13.16 -21.42 18.23
C PHE A 586 12.72 -22.87 18.04
N VAL A 587 12.90 -23.43 16.84
CA VAL A 587 12.48 -24.82 16.55
C VAL A 587 13.23 -25.81 17.45
N ARG A 588 14.55 -25.67 17.61
CA ARG A 588 15.33 -26.55 18.49
C ARG A 588 14.87 -26.47 19.95
N ALA A 589 14.57 -25.28 20.47
CA ALA A 589 14.06 -25.11 21.83
C ALA A 589 12.65 -25.70 22.03
N MET A 590 11.85 -25.79 20.97
CA MET A 590 10.55 -26.48 21.02
C MET A 590 10.70 -28.00 21.10
N GLU A 591 11.77 -28.56 20.55
CA GLU A 591 12.07 -30.00 20.57
C GLU A 591 12.91 -30.43 21.79
N ASP A 592 13.56 -29.48 22.45
CA ASP A 592 14.34 -29.72 23.66
C ASP A 592 13.43 -29.81 24.90
N PRO A 593 13.35 -30.96 25.60
CA PRO A 593 12.54 -31.11 26.80
C PRO A 593 13.01 -30.25 27.98
N GLU A 594 14.29 -29.84 28.01
CA GLU A 594 14.87 -29.02 29.08
C GLU A 594 14.56 -27.53 28.92
N SER A 595 14.20 -27.10 27.70
CA SER A 595 13.86 -25.71 27.40
C SER A 595 12.55 -25.29 28.08
N SER A 596 12.62 -24.22 28.87
CA SER A 596 11.45 -23.69 29.58
C SER A 596 10.43 -23.03 28.64
N ALA A 597 9.16 -22.93 29.07
CA ALA A 597 8.14 -22.21 28.30
C ALA A 597 8.50 -20.73 28.06
N ALA A 598 9.15 -20.08 29.02
CA ALA A 598 9.58 -18.68 28.91
C ALA A 598 10.69 -18.50 27.86
N GLU A 599 11.62 -19.46 27.79
CA GLU A 599 12.68 -19.48 26.78
C GLU A 599 12.12 -19.70 25.38
N ARG A 600 11.25 -20.71 25.21
CA ARG A 600 10.55 -20.99 23.94
C ARG A 600 9.80 -19.77 23.43
N LEU A 601 9.06 -19.08 24.30
CA LEU A 601 8.33 -17.86 23.94
C LEU A 601 9.26 -16.70 23.56
N THR A 602 10.40 -16.56 24.24
CA THR A 602 11.39 -15.53 23.92
C THR A 602 12.02 -15.78 22.55
N LEU A 603 12.38 -17.02 22.25
CA LEU A 603 12.95 -17.42 20.96
C LEU A 603 11.93 -17.29 19.83
N LEU A 604 10.67 -17.65 20.06
CA LEU A 604 9.57 -17.42 19.10
C LEU A 604 9.45 -15.94 18.75
N ARG A 605 9.38 -15.05 19.75
CA ARG A 605 9.28 -13.60 19.53
C ARG A 605 10.47 -13.07 18.73
N LYS A 606 11.68 -13.55 19.04
CA LYS A 606 12.90 -13.18 18.31
C LYS A 606 12.85 -13.62 16.85
N ALA A 607 12.47 -14.87 16.60
CA ALA A 607 12.35 -15.41 15.25
C ALA A 607 11.27 -14.66 14.43
N CYS A 608 10.12 -14.39 15.04
CA CYS A 608 9.06 -13.59 14.41
C CYS A 608 9.50 -12.16 14.08
N CYS A 609 10.28 -11.53 14.95
CA CYS A 609 10.83 -10.20 14.74
C CYS A 609 11.84 -10.20 13.56
N SER A 610 12.75 -11.17 13.54
CA SER A 610 13.73 -11.37 12.46
C SER A 610 13.06 -11.57 11.11
N HIS A 611 12.02 -12.41 11.04
CA HIS A 611 11.20 -12.61 9.84
C HIS A 611 10.52 -11.33 9.36
N THR A 612 9.87 -10.61 10.27
CA THR A 612 9.17 -9.34 9.96
C THR A 612 10.14 -8.28 9.44
N GLN A 613 11.33 -8.19 10.03
CA GLN A 613 12.39 -7.29 9.58
C GLN A 613 12.85 -7.65 8.16
N ARG A 614 13.09 -8.94 7.87
CA ARG A 614 13.46 -9.42 6.54
C ARG A 614 12.39 -9.13 5.49
N ASN A 615 11.11 -9.32 5.82
CA ASN A 615 10.00 -8.96 4.94
C ASN A 615 10.06 -7.45 4.57
N ARG A 616 10.17 -6.55 5.56
CA ARG A 616 10.30 -5.11 5.32
C ARG A 616 11.50 -4.75 4.46
N GLU A 617 12.63 -5.43 4.65
CA GLU A 617 13.82 -5.24 3.82
C GLU A 617 13.60 -5.68 2.37
N CYS A 618 12.91 -6.79 2.14
CA CYS A 618 12.52 -7.25 0.80
C CYS A 618 11.62 -6.21 0.11
N MET A 619 10.62 -5.67 0.83
CA MET A 619 9.69 -4.65 0.31
C MET A 619 10.38 -3.37 -0.15
N VAL A 620 11.54 -3.02 0.42
CA VAL A 620 12.31 -1.81 0.06
C VAL A 620 13.52 -2.10 -0.82
N GLY A 621 13.54 -3.25 -1.50
CA GLY A 621 14.58 -3.59 -2.48
C GLY A 621 15.92 -3.99 -1.87
N ARG A 622 15.91 -4.54 -0.64
CA ARG A 622 17.10 -5.09 0.04
C ARG A 622 17.03 -6.62 0.15
N GLY A 623 16.29 -7.27 -0.74
CA GLY A 623 16.25 -8.72 -0.85
C GLY A 623 17.53 -9.32 -1.46
N VAL A 624 17.59 -10.64 -1.49
CA VAL A 624 18.77 -11.40 -1.96
C VAL A 624 18.53 -11.97 -3.35
N ASP A 625 17.40 -12.66 -3.52
CA ASP A 625 17.23 -13.63 -4.59
C ASP A 625 17.02 -12.98 -5.96
N ARG A 626 16.21 -11.92 -6.07
CA ARG A 626 16.06 -11.22 -7.38
C ARG A 626 17.37 -10.60 -7.86
N HIS A 627 18.20 -10.11 -6.94
CA HIS A 627 19.50 -9.55 -7.30
C HIS A 627 20.43 -10.64 -7.86
N LEU A 628 20.65 -11.73 -7.11
CA LEU A 628 21.50 -12.85 -7.55
C LEU A 628 20.96 -13.53 -8.83
N PHE A 629 19.64 -13.61 -8.99
CA PHE A 629 18.99 -14.11 -10.20
C PHE A 629 19.34 -13.26 -11.44
N VAL A 630 19.24 -11.93 -11.34
CA VAL A 630 19.64 -11.05 -12.44
C VAL A 630 21.13 -11.22 -12.77
N LEU A 631 22.00 -11.29 -11.75
CA LEU A 631 23.43 -11.50 -11.97
C LEU A 631 23.71 -12.86 -12.64
N TYR A 632 22.98 -13.91 -12.26
CA TYR A 632 23.03 -15.21 -12.93
C TYR A 632 22.66 -15.12 -14.41
N ILE A 633 21.54 -14.48 -14.75
CA ILE A 633 21.13 -14.30 -16.16
C ILE A 633 22.18 -13.52 -16.94
N LEU A 634 22.69 -12.42 -16.37
CA LEU A 634 23.75 -11.63 -16.99
C LEU A 634 25.04 -12.45 -17.17
N SER A 635 25.35 -13.37 -16.24
CA SER A 635 26.50 -14.27 -16.39
C SER A 635 26.34 -15.18 -17.61
N LYS A 636 25.14 -15.75 -17.82
CA LYS A 636 24.84 -16.58 -19.00
C LYS A 636 24.84 -15.75 -20.29
N GLY A 637 24.22 -14.57 -20.29
CA GLY A 637 24.20 -13.66 -21.45
C GLY A 637 25.57 -13.12 -21.84
N THR A 638 26.54 -13.11 -20.91
CA THR A 638 27.92 -12.62 -21.15
C THR A 638 28.94 -13.75 -21.22
N ASN A 639 28.50 -15.02 -21.23
CA ASN A 639 29.36 -16.20 -21.17
C ASN A 639 30.40 -16.14 -20.03
N THR A 640 30.01 -15.58 -18.89
CA THR A 640 30.85 -15.49 -17.68
C THR A 640 30.55 -16.69 -16.79
N SER A 641 31.54 -17.55 -16.55
CA SER A 641 31.41 -18.68 -15.62
C SER A 641 31.46 -18.19 -14.17
N SER A 642 30.55 -18.67 -13.33
CA SER A 642 30.54 -18.33 -11.90
C SER A 642 30.08 -19.52 -11.05
N PRO A 643 31.01 -20.24 -10.41
CA PRO A 643 30.67 -21.37 -9.54
C PRO A 643 29.74 -20.99 -8.38
N PHE A 644 29.80 -19.74 -7.91
CA PHE A 644 28.91 -19.22 -6.87
C PHE A 644 27.48 -19.07 -7.37
N LEU A 645 27.27 -18.43 -8.52
CA LEU A 645 25.93 -18.25 -9.08
C LEU A 645 25.33 -19.58 -9.57
N ASP A 646 26.16 -20.49 -10.10
CA ASP A 646 25.75 -21.83 -10.49
C ASP A 646 25.32 -22.66 -9.27
N TYR A 647 26.05 -22.56 -8.15
CA TYR A 647 25.61 -23.16 -6.89
C TYR A 647 24.28 -22.55 -6.41
N TYR A 648 24.19 -21.21 -6.34
CA TYR A 648 22.98 -20.48 -5.91
C TYR A 648 21.72 -20.91 -6.66
N ILE A 649 21.76 -20.95 -8.00
CA ILE A 649 20.57 -21.24 -8.80
C ILE A 649 20.14 -22.72 -8.72
N SER A 650 21.07 -23.61 -8.37
CA SER A 650 20.82 -25.06 -8.30
C SER A 650 20.06 -25.51 -7.05
N GLN A 651 19.92 -24.63 -6.07
CA GLN A 651 19.35 -24.98 -4.77
C GLN A 651 17.84 -25.25 -4.87
N PRO A 652 17.35 -26.42 -4.42
CA PRO A 652 15.93 -26.73 -4.49
C PRO A 652 15.16 -26.01 -3.37
N TRP A 653 14.10 -25.29 -3.75
CA TRP A 653 13.11 -24.76 -2.82
C TRP A 653 12.21 -25.92 -2.35
N MET A 654 12.60 -26.53 -1.24
CA MET A 654 11.91 -27.70 -0.68
C MET A 654 10.61 -27.33 0.04
N LEU A 655 10.47 -26.08 0.47
CA LEU A 655 9.22 -25.51 0.91
C LEU A 655 8.96 -24.24 0.09
N SER A 656 7.82 -24.19 -0.60
CA SER A 656 7.35 -22.96 -1.24
C SER A 656 6.04 -22.51 -0.59
N THR A 657 6.02 -21.24 -0.18
CA THR A 657 4.93 -20.68 0.61
C THR A 657 4.49 -19.31 0.12
N SER A 658 3.21 -19.02 0.33
CA SER A 658 2.64 -17.71 0.09
C SER A 658 1.51 -17.44 1.06
N GLN A 659 1.43 -16.22 1.54
CA GLN A 659 0.24 -15.71 2.20
C GLN A 659 -0.58 -14.93 1.18
N PRO A 660 -1.86 -15.27 0.92
CA PRO A 660 -2.76 -14.38 0.20
C PRO A 660 -3.17 -13.23 1.14
N PRO A 661 -2.70 -12.00 0.90
CA PRO A 661 -3.04 -10.85 1.73
C PRO A 661 -4.49 -10.42 1.54
N VAL A 662 -5.06 -9.77 2.57
CA VAL A 662 -6.27 -8.98 2.39
C VAL A 662 -5.90 -7.69 1.66
N MET A 663 -6.46 -7.48 0.48
CA MET A 663 -6.13 -6.40 -0.45
C MET A 663 -7.09 -5.22 -0.36
N THR A 664 -8.29 -5.45 0.17
CA THR A 664 -9.36 -4.47 0.31
C THR A 664 -9.87 -4.38 1.75
N ASP A 665 -10.33 -3.19 2.15
CA ASP A 665 -11.02 -3.00 3.43
C ASP A 665 -12.54 -3.19 3.31
N LEU A 666 -12.99 -3.99 2.32
CA LEU A 666 -14.41 -4.13 1.95
C LEU A 666 -15.12 -5.19 2.79
N ASN A 667 -14.44 -6.30 3.10
CA ASN A 667 -14.96 -7.34 3.96
C ASN A 667 -14.27 -7.24 5.32
N ASP A 668 -15.07 -7.16 6.38
CA ASP A 668 -14.59 -7.34 7.74
C ASP A 668 -14.77 -8.83 8.08
N GLU A 669 -13.68 -9.59 8.02
CA GLU A 669 -13.69 -11.03 8.22
C GLU A 669 -13.96 -11.43 9.68
N ASP A 670 -13.92 -10.47 10.62
CA ASP A 670 -14.29 -10.68 12.03
C ASP A 670 -15.79 -10.64 12.25
N GLU A 671 -16.53 -9.84 11.48
CA GLU A 671 -17.98 -9.68 11.66
C GLU A 671 -18.73 -10.94 11.26
N ASP A 672 -18.30 -11.62 10.21
CA ASP A 672 -18.94 -12.85 9.72
C ASP A 672 -17.91 -13.78 9.08
N LYS A 673 -17.46 -14.77 9.86
CA LYS A 673 -16.51 -15.81 9.42
C LYS A 673 -16.95 -16.52 8.15
N ASN A 674 -18.25 -16.58 7.86
CA ASN A 674 -18.78 -17.32 6.70
C ASN A 674 -18.57 -16.57 5.38
N ARG A 675 -18.21 -15.27 5.43
CA ARG A 675 -18.02 -14.43 4.23
C ARG A 675 -16.58 -14.35 3.74
N SER A 676 -15.66 -15.06 4.40
CA SER A 676 -14.29 -15.15 3.91
C SER A 676 -14.09 -16.43 3.08
N TRP A 677 -13.18 -16.37 2.12
CA TRP A 677 -12.92 -17.41 1.12
C TRP A 677 -11.91 -18.44 1.57
N LEU A 678 -12.09 -19.71 1.24
CA LEU A 678 -11.36 -20.87 1.80
C LEU A 678 -9.85 -20.91 1.49
N GLY A 679 -9.33 -19.95 0.73
CA GLY A 679 -7.91 -19.81 0.41
C GLY A 679 -7.57 -20.25 -1.01
N ALA A 680 -6.28 -20.28 -1.31
CA ALA A 680 -5.75 -20.67 -2.61
C ALA A 680 -4.69 -21.75 -2.48
N CYS A 681 -4.41 -22.43 -3.59
CA CYS A 681 -3.37 -23.45 -3.66
C CYS A 681 -2.56 -23.39 -4.97
N PHE A 682 -1.39 -24.00 -4.96
CA PHE A 682 -0.50 -24.21 -6.11
C PHE A 682 0.25 -25.54 -5.90
N GLY A 683 0.93 -26.07 -6.93
CA GLY A 683 1.61 -27.37 -6.89
C GLY A 683 3.15 -27.29 -6.81
N PRO A 684 3.83 -28.23 -6.12
CA PRO A 684 5.23 -28.15 -5.67
C PRO A 684 6.25 -27.76 -6.74
N VAL A 685 7.03 -26.71 -6.46
CA VAL A 685 8.14 -26.22 -7.32
C VAL A 685 9.29 -27.21 -7.50
N THR A 686 9.39 -28.26 -6.68
CA THR A 686 10.38 -29.34 -6.84
C THR A 686 9.75 -30.72 -6.60
N LYS A 687 10.28 -31.76 -7.26
CA LYS A 687 9.73 -33.13 -7.17
C LYS A 687 9.69 -33.70 -5.75
N LYS A 688 10.68 -33.35 -4.91
CA LYS A 688 10.78 -33.81 -3.51
C LYS A 688 10.26 -32.78 -2.51
N GLY A 689 9.75 -31.65 -2.99
CA GLY A 689 9.36 -30.50 -2.18
C GLY A 689 7.93 -30.62 -1.65
N TYR A 690 7.67 -29.84 -0.61
CA TYR A 690 6.34 -29.56 -0.10
C TYR A 690 5.93 -28.16 -0.51
N GLU A 691 4.62 -27.97 -0.65
CA GLU A 691 4.05 -26.64 -0.84
C GLU A 691 3.02 -26.31 0.20
N ARG A 692 3.03 -25.05 0.66
CA ARG A 692 2.11 -24.59 1.69
C ARG A 692 1.61 -23.20 1.39
N SER A 693 0.36 -23.10 0.97
CA SER A 693 -0.37 -21.84 0.95
C SER A 693 -1.12 -21.71 2.26
N ALA A 694 -0.95 -20.59 2.97
CA ALA A 694 -1.60 -20.41 4.24
C ALA A 694 -2.07 -18.96 4.38
N SER A 695 -3.39 -18.81 4.54
CA SER A 695 -4.06 -17.54 4.70
C SER A 695 -4.42 -17.33 6.16
N MET A 696 -4.28 -16.10 6.65
CA MET A 696 -4.80 -15.74 7.96
C MET A 696 -5.74 -14.56 7.77
N THR A 697 -6.87 -14.60 8.47
CA THR A 697 -7.89 -13.53 8.50
C THR A 697 -7.81 -12.76 9.82
N ASN A 698 -8.15 -11.46 9.82
CA ASN A 698 -7.73 -10.51 10.86
C ASN A 698 -8.85 -10.00 11.77
N CYS A 699 -8.58 -10.06 13.08
CA CYS A 699 -9.01 -9.10 14.13
C CYS A 699 -8.24 -7.78 14.04
N THR A 700 -8.90 -6.67 13.67
CA THR A 700 -8.70 -5.30 14.23
C THR A 700 -9.54 -4.26 13.48
N ASN A 701 -10.51 -3.64 14.16
CA ASN A 701 -10.89 -2.25 13.89
C ASN A 701 -10.02 -1.30 14.72
N GLY A 702 -9.52 -0.25 14.08
CA GLY A 702 -8.95 0.90 14.75
C GLY A 702 -10.06 1.73 15.37
N ASN A 703 -10.06 1.82 16.70
CA ASN A 703 -10.28 3.03 17.50
C ASN A 703 -10.19 2.60 18.97
N GLU A 704 -9.27 3.22 19.71
CA GLU A 704 -9.23 3.16 21.17
C GLU A 704 -10.49 3.85 21.69
N GLU A 705 -11.45 3.08 22.19
CA GLU A 705 -12.34 3.38 23.34
C GLU A 705 -13.53 2.41 23.31
N THR A 706 -13.85 1.83 24.48
CA THR A 706 -14.93 0.87 24.79
C THR A 706 -14.65 -0.62 24.50
N CYS A 707 -13.95 -1.29 25.43
CA CYS A 707 -14.07 -2.74 25.66
C CYS A 707 -14.88 -2.96 26.94
N THR A 708 -16.13 -3.37 26.82
CA THR A 708 -16.83 -4.12 27.87
C THR A 708 -16.54 -5.61 27.70
N THR A 709 -16.36 -6.27 28.83
CA THR A 709 -16.02 -7.68 29.01
C THR A 709 -16.95 -8.63 28.26
N ASP A 710 -16.46 -9.24 27.18
CA ASP A 710 -16.91 -10.56 26.74
C ASP A 710 -15.79 -11.32 26.01
N ASN A 711 -15.64 -12.60 26.35
CA ASN A 711 -14.42 -13.39 26.27
C ASN A 711 -14.32 -14.23 24.96
N SER A 712 -14.74 -13.69 23.82
CA SER A 712 -14.77 -14.44 22.55
C SER A 712 -14.43 -13.57 21.32
N SER A 713 -13.14 -13.37 21.05
CA SER A 713 -12.64 -12.87 19.76
C SER A 713 -12.20 -14.06 18.88
N LEU A 714 -13.13 -14.56 18.05
CA LEU A 714 -12.94 -15.72 17.17
C LEU A 714 -12.22 -15.31 15.87
N GLY A 715 -10.91 -15.55 15.79
CA GLY A 715 -10.16 -15.55 14.52
C GLY A 715 -9.79 -16.97 14.09
N TYR A 716 -9.52 -17.18 12.79
CA TYR A 716 -9.22 -18.50 12.19
C TYR A 716 -7.92 -18.43 11.36
N VAL A 717 -7.20 -19.54 11.23
CA VAL A 717 -6.00 -19.69 10.39
C VAL A 717 -6.31 -20.75 9.32
N ARG A 718 -5.90 -20.54 8.07
CA ARG A 718 -6.06 -21.53 7.00
C ARG A 718 -4.70 -22.06 6.59
N VAL A 719 -4.57 -23.37 6.45
CA VAL A 719 -3.34 -23.98 5.97
C VAL A 719 -3.66 -25.09 4.98
N CYS A 720 -3.20 -24.92 3.75
CA CYS A 720 -3.18 -25.96 2.73
C CYS A 720 -1.74 -26.49 2.61
N CYS A 721 -1.57 -27.81 2.54
CA CYS A 721 -0.28 -28.50 2.42
C CYS A 721 -0.31 -29.49 1.26
N PHE A 722 0.75 -29.51 0.45
CA PHE A 722 0.92 -30.39 -0.70
C PHE A 722 2.14 -31.28 -0.54
N LYS A 723 2.06 -32.50 -1.09
CA LYS A 723 3.19 -33.41 -1.27
C LYS A 723 3.15 -33.99 -2.69
N ARG A 724 4.33 -34.22 -3.25
CA ARG A 724 4.55 -35.01 -4.47
C ARG A 724 5.43 -36.20 -4.07
N ASP A 725 5.08 -37.42 -4.47
CA ASP A 725 5.57 -38.74 -4.05
C ASP A 725 4.87 -39.48 -2.87
N VAL A 726 4.45 -40.71 -3.20
CA VAL A 726 3.72 -41.71 -2.41
C VAL A 726 4.60 -42.42 -1.38
N THR A 727 4.40 -42.08 -0.12
CA THR A 727 4.34 -43.08 0.97
C THR A 727 3.04 -42.85 1.72
N ARG A 728 2.11 -43.81 1.62
CA ARG A 728 0.71 -43.87 2.12
C ARG A 728 0.49 -43.57 3.62
N VAL A 729 1.46 -43.02 4.35
CA VAL A 729 1.44 -42.88 5.81
C VAL A 729 1.47 -41.42 6.29
N THR A 730 1.69 -40.42 5.43
CA THR A 730 2.01 -39.04 5.90
C THR A 730 1.07 -37.91 5.46
N SER A 731 -0.01 -38.16 4.71
CA SER A 731 -0.96 -37.10 4.29
C SER A 731 -1.74 -36.53 5.47
N GLY A 732 -2.18 -37.39 6.41
CA GLY A 732 -2.77 -36.95 7.69
C GLY A 732 -1.77 -36.30 8.66
N ILE A 733 -0.46 -36.50 8.46
CA ILE A 733 0.60 -36.03 9.36
C ILE A 733 0.92 -34.55 9.07
N ALA A 734 0.87 -34.05 7.83
CA ALA A 734 1.20 -32.64 7.57
C ALA A 734 0.20 -31.65 8.22
N GLY A 735 -1.11 -31.92 8.14
CA GLY A 735 -2.16 -31.16 8.82
C GLY A 735 -2.09 -31.30 10.35
N LEU A 736 -1.93 -32.54 10.86
CA LEU A 736 -1.71 -32.78 12.29
C LEU A 736 -0.42 -32.13 12.81
N VAL A 737 0.65 -32.06 12.02
CA VAL A 737 1.95 -31.53 12.45
C VAL A 737 1.93 -30.00 12.53
N ILE A 738 1.11 -29.33 11.72
CA ILE A 738 0.84 -27.90 11.85
C ILE A 738 -0.16 -27.62 12.96
N ILE A 739 -1.21 -28.43 13.13
CA ILE A 739 -2.10 -28.32 14.29
C ILE A 739 -1.31 -28.56 15.57
N THR A 740 -0.45 -29.57 15.65
CA THR A 740 0.42 -29.80 16.80
C THR A 740 1.44 -28.69 16.95
N GLY A 741 1.98 -28.10 15.88
CA GLY A 741 2.79 -26.88 15.93
C GLY A 741 2.03 -25.70 16.55
N LEU A 742 0.86 -25.38 16.01
CA LEU A 742 -0.05 -24.32 16.49
C LEU A 742 -0.53 -24.59 17.93
N GLN A 743 -0.83 -25.84 18.29
CA GLN A 743 -1.22 -26.27 19.64
C GLN A 743 -0.04 -26.24 20.61
N SER A 744 1.16 -26.65 20.17
CA SER A 744 2.39 -26.57 20.99
C SER A 744 2.73 -25.12 21.30
N VAL A 745 2.57 -24.24 20.31
CA VAL A 745 2.78 -22.80 20.50
C VAL A 745 1.63 -22.16 21.28
N ARG A 746 0.38 -22.65 21.15
CA ARG A 746 -0.77 -22.23 21.99
C ARG A 746 -0.49 -22.41 23.48
N LEU A 747 0.18 -23.49 23.87
CA LEU A 747 0.54 -23.73 25.27
C LEU A 747 1.46 -22.63 25.85
N LEU A 748 2.25 -21.94 25.01
CA LEU A 748 3.09 -20.82 25.45
C LEU A 748 2.25 -19.59 25.86
N PHE A 749 1.04 -19.43 25.32
CA PHE A 749 0.17 -18.29 25.63
C PHE A 749 -0.80 -18.54 26.80
N LYS A 750 -1.00 -19.80 27.22
CA LYS A 750 -1.92 -20.15 28.32
C LYS A 750 -1.43 -19.68 29.70
N ASN A 751 -0.14 -19.47 29.89
CA ASN A 751 0.46 -19.20 31.21
C ASN A 751 0.67 -17.71 31.52
N ASP A 752 0.33 -16.78 30.62
CA ASP A 752 0.63 -15.35 30.76
C ASP A 752 -0.55 -14.52 31.32
N LEU A 753 -1.66 -15.16 31.70
CA LEU A 753 -2.80 -14.53 32.37
C LEU A 753 -3.34 -15.42 33.49
N ASP A 754 -2.72 -15.43 34.68
CA ASP A 754 -3.55 -15.51 35.89
C ASP A 754 -2.91 -15.14 37.24
N THR A 755 -1.59 -15.03 37.37
CA THR A 755 -1.00 -14.94 38.73
C THR A 755 -0.66 -13.52 39.18
N SER A 756 -0.34 -12.60 38.27
CA SER A 756 0.12 -11.25 38.65
C SER A 756 -0.98 -10.19 38.72
N LEU A 757 -2.11 -10.39 38.04
CA LEU A 757 -3.18 -9.39 37.94
C LEU A 757 -4.26 -9.54 39.03
N LYS A 758 -4.52 -10.77 39.50
CA LYS A 758 -5.51 -11.03 40.59
C LYS A 758 -5.01 -10.56 41.96
N ILE A 759 -3.70 -10.56 42.22
CA ILE A 759 -3.12 -10.07 43.48
C ILE A 759 -3.06 -8.53 43.49
N PHE A 760 -2.79 -7.88 42.34
CA PHE A 760 -2.71 -6.42 42.27
C PHE A 760 -4.08 -5.73 42.30
N ILE A 761 -5.09 -6.33 41.65
CA ILE A 761 -6.46 -5.82 41.64
C ILE A 761 -7.15 -6.06 43.00
N GLY A 762 -6.82 -7.15 43.71
CA GLY A 762 -7.35 -7.44 45.05
C GLY A 762 -6.85 -6.46 46.13
N VAL A 763 -5.57 -6.05 46.06
CA VAL A 763 -4.98 -5.13 47.06
C VAL A 763 -5.30 -3.66 46.75
N GLY A 764 -5.38 -3.29 45.48
CA GLY A 764 -5.75 -1.93 45.06
C GLY A 764 -7.21 -1.58 45.37
N ASN A 765 -8.13 -2.54 45.17
CA ASN A 765 -9.55 -2.32 45.44
C ASN A 765 -9.86 -2.27 46.95
N ALA A 766 -9.11 -2.98 47.80
CA ALA A 766 -9.25 -2.87 49.25
C ALA A 766 -8.83 -1.49 49.79
N PHE A 767 -7.84 -0.84 49.18
CA PHE A 767 -7.38 0.51 49.58
C PHE A 767 -8.31 1.62 49.10
N CYS A 768 -8.87 1.53 47.90
CA CYS A 768 -9.83 2.50 47.38
C CYS A 768 -11.17 2.47 48.12
N SER A 769 -11.63 1.30 48.59
CA SER A 769 -12.85 1.18 49.40
C SER A 769 -12.71 1.81 50.79
N ILE A 770 -11.52 1.74 51.42
CA ILE A 770 -11.26 2.37 52.73
C ILE A 770 -11.22 3.90 52.61
N LEU A 771 -10.64 4.44 51.53
CA LEU A 771 -10.60 5.88 51.26
C LEU A 771 -11.99 6.46 50.89
N ALA A 772 -12.81 5.70 50.18
CA ALA A 772 -14.19 6.08 49.87
C ALA A 772 -15.11 6.10 51.11
N ILE A 773 -14.94 5.15 52.04
CA ILE A 773 -15.67 5.12 53.32
C ILE A 773 -15.26 6.31 54.22
N MET A 774 -13.98 6.70 54.23
CA MET A 774 -13.52 7.87 54.98
C MET A 774 -14.00 9.21 54.39
N ALA A 775 -14.23 9.28 53.08
CA ALA A 775 -14.81 10.45 52.42
C ALA A 775 -16.33 10.57 52.64
N LEU A 776 -17.05 9.44 52.78
CA LEU A 776 -18.50 9.39 52.99
C LEU A 776 -18.95 9.69 54.43
N ILE A 777 -18.09 9.51 55.44
CA ILE A 777 -18.45 9.74 56.86
C ILE A 777 -18.19 11.21 57.32
N GLY A 778 -17.77 12.11 56.42
CA GLY A 778 -17.77 13.56 56.69
C GLY A 778 -16.90 14.01 57.86
N LEU A 779 -15.84 13.26 58.22
CA LEU A 779 -14.97 13.57 59.36
C LEU A 779 -13.91 14.65 59.07
N CYS A 780 -13.69 15.05 57.81
CA CYS A 780 -12.67 16.05 57.47
C CYS A 780 -13.09 17.52 57.63
N ARG A 781 -14.27 17.82 58.22
CA ARG A 781 -14.73 19.22 58.36
C ARG A 781 -14.66 19.82 59.76
N ARG A 782 -14.16 19.12 60.81
CA ARG A 782 -14.23 19.69 62.17
C ARG A 782 -13.00 19.64 63.11
N LYS A 783 -11.86 19.00 62.81
CA LYS A 783 -10.63 19.16 63.63
C LYS A 783 -9.33 18.98 62.82
N PRO A 784 -8.47 20.01 62.65
CA PRO A 784 -7.23 19.90 61.87
C PRO A 784 -6.02 19.31 62.63
N THR A 785 -6.19 18.83 63.87
CA THR A 785 -5.07 18.35 64.71
C THR A 785 -4.77 16.85 64.60
N LEU A 786 -5.46 16.10 63.73
CA LEU A 786 -5.24 14.66 63.51
C LEU A 786 -4.54 14.30 62.20
N LEU A 787 -4.16 15.29 61.37
CA LEU A 787 -3.40 15.05 60.13
C LEU A 787 -1.89 14.87 60.35
N ILE A 788 -1.37 15.31 61.50
CA ILE A 788 0.08 15.34 61.76
C ILE A 788 0.65 13.93 62.05
N PRO A 789 -0.01 13.03 62.81
CA PRO A 789 0.51 11.67 63.04
C PRO A 789 0.51 10.80 61.77
N LEU A 790 -0.46 10.96 60.87
CA LEU A 790 -0.54 10.18 59.63
C LEU A 790 0.56 10.55 58.63
N VAL A 791 0.92 11.84 58.56
CA VAL A 791 2.03 12.32 57.71
C VAL A 791 3.39 11.88 58.28
N VAL A 792 3.52 11.76 59.61
CA VAL A 792 4.72 11.25 60.27
C VAL A 792 4.90 9.73 60.04
N ILE A 793 3.82 8.95 60.06
CA ILE A 793 3.86 7.51 59.73
C ILE A 793 4.18 7.29 58.24
N MET A 794 3.60 8.09 57.34
CA MET A 794 3.96 8.05 55.91
C MET A 794 5.43 8.41 55.68
N ARG A 795 5.97 9.42 56.37
CA ARG A 795 7.38 9.80 56.28
C ARG A 795 8.31 8.72 56.85
N ALA A 796 7.96 8.10 57.97
CA ALA A 796 8.76 7.03 58.56
C ALA A 796 8.80 5.78 57.65
N THR A 797 7.68 5.44 57.03
CA THR A 797 7.59 4.29 56.10
C THR A 797 8.40 4.52 54.83
N LEU A 798 8.39 5.75 54.31
CA LEU A 798 9.20 6.15 53.15
C LEU A 798 10.70 6.17 53.48
N PHE A 799 11.06 6.61 54.70
CA PHE A 799 12.45 6.68 55.15
C PHE A 799 13.06 5.29 55.39
N ILE A 800 12.29 4.35 55.93
CA ILE A 800 12.69 2.93 56.10
C ILE A 800 12.83 2.25 54.73
N ALA A 801 11.92 2.50 53.79
CA ALA A 801 12.01 1.96 52.43
C ALA A 801 13.29 2.45 51.70
N VAL A 802 13.64 3.73 51.85
CA VAL A 802 14.84 4.32 51.24
C VAL A 802 16.13 3.80 51.89
N PHE A 803 16.17 3.62 53.22
CA PHE A 803 17.35 3.05 53.89
C PHE A 803 17.54 1.55 53.63
N THR A 804 16.46 0.79 53.45
CA THR A 804 16.53 -0.64 53.08
C THR A 804 17.02 -0.80 51.63
N LEU A 805 16.63 0.11 50.73
CA LEU A 805 17.12 0.20 49.35
C LEU A 805 18.59 0.64 49.27
N LEU A 806 19.04 1.52 50.17
CA LEU A 806 20.44 1.96 50.23
C LEU A 806 21.37 0.94 50.91
N GLY A 807 20.87 0.17 51.89
CA GLY A 807 21.61 -0.95 52.51
C GLY A 807 21.83 -2.13 51.56
N GLY A 808 20.92 -2.36 50.61
CA GLY A 808 21.06 -3.38 49.56
C GLY A 808 22.12 -3.05 48.49
N LEU A 809 22.51 -1.78 48.34
CA LEU A 809 23.50 -1.32 47.37
C LEU A 809 24.96 -1.44 47.86
N TYR A 810 25.20 -1.80 49.13
CA TYR A 810 26.55 -1.96 49.68
C TYR A 810 27.13 -3.39 49.53
N ASN A 811 26.39 -4.34 48.94
CA ASN A 811 26.79 -5.75 48.92
C ASN A 811 26.76 -6.43 47.55
N ILE A 812 26.97 -5.68 46.45
CA ILE A 812 27.15 -6.27 45.11
C ILE A 812 28.35 -5.63 44.44
N GLY A 813 29.53 -6.17 44.74
CA GLY A 813 30.71 -6.05 43.90
C GLY A 813 30.82 -7.28 43.00
N SER A 814 31.13 -7.04 41.73
CA SER A 814 31.48 -7.97 40.64
C SER A 814 30.42 -8.22 39.54
N LEU A 815 30.86 -7.89 38.31
CA LEU A 815 30.39 -8.26 36.96
C LEU A 815 29.53 -7.25 36.17
N PRO A 816 29.70 -7.22 34.83
CA PRO A 816 29.79 -5.97 34.06
C PRO A 816 28.65 -5.76 33.03
N ASP A 817 28.50 -4.48 32.67
CA ASP A 817 27.84 -3.90 31.48
C ASP A 817 26.70 -4.66 30.81
N LYS A 818 25.47 -4.32 31.22
CA LYS A 818 24.39 -3.75 30.37
C LYS A 818 23.07 -3.82 31.13
N ASP A 819 22.62 -2.71 31.73
CA ASP A 819 21.18 -2.40 31.76
C ASP A 819 20.88 -0.92 32.08
N ILE A 820 20.63 -0.13 31.03
CA ILE A 820 20.23 1.29 31.10
C ILE A 820 18.78 1.46 31.62
N THR A 821 18.03 0.37 31.77
CA THR A 821 16.59 0.39 32.03
C THR A 821 16.23 0.55 33.52
N LEU A 822 17.16 0.25 34.44
CA LEU A 822 16.98 0.46 35.89
C LEU A 822 17.31 1.91 36.31
N ASN A 823 18.34 2.50 35.70
CA ASN A 823 18.68 3.92 35.88
C ASN A 823 17.61 4.86 35.31
N TYR A 824 16.90 4.48 34.24
CA TYR A 824 15.85 5.32 33.63
C TYR A 824 14.56 5.38 34.48
N LYS A 825 14.22 4.32 35.23
CA LYS A 825 13.05 4.31 36.13
C LYS A 825 13.31 5.06 37.43
N ILE A 826 14.55 5.03 37.92
CA ILE A 826 15.01 5.85 39.06
C ILE A 826 15.10 7.33 38.65
N PHE A 827 15.56 7.62 37.42
CA PHE A 827 15.57 8.97 36.85
C PHE A 827 14.14 9.53 36.68
N LEU A 828 13.18 8.75 36.16
CA LEU A 828 11.78 9.22 35.99
C LEU A 828 11.05 9.56 37.30
N ALA A 829 11.35 8.84 38.38
CA ALA A 829 10.78 9.10 39.70
C ALA A 829 11.39 10.38 40.34
N VAL A 830 12.68 10.63 40.11
CA VAL A 830 13.37 11.86 40.56
C VAL A 830 12.99 13.06 39.68
N THR A 831 12.85 12.90 38.36
CA THR A 831 12.51 14.00 37.44
C THR A 831 11.06 14.46 37.55
N ASN A 832 10.10 13.58 37.88
CA ASN A 832 8.71 13.99 38.11
C ASN A 832 8.53 14.77 39.43
N SER A 833 9.45 14.58 40.38
CA SER A 833 9.52 15.36 41.63
C SER A 833 10.17 16.73 41.42
N VAL A 834 11.07 16.83 40.44
CA VAL A 834 11.73 18.09 40.02
C VAL A 834 10.84 18.91 39.07
N TRP A 835 9.95 18.28 38.29
CA TRP A 835 9.04 18.96 37.37
C TRP A 835 7.97 19.82 38.06
N CYS A 836 7.52 19.46 39.27
CA CYS A 836 6.64 20.33 40.08
C CYS A 836 7.37 21.55 40.67
N PHE A 837 8.70 21.52 40.78
CA PHE A 837 9.52 22.65 41.22
C PHE A 837 10.01 23.51 40.04
N SER A 838 10.03 22.94 38.83
CA SER A 838 10.43 23.60 37.58
C SER A 838 9.34 24.51 37.00
N ALA A 839 8.07 24.25 37.32
CA ALA A 839 6.93 25.12 36.98
C ALA A 839 6.85 26.40 37.84
N PHE A 840 7.59 26.46 38.96
CA PHE A 840 7.72 27.65 39.81
C PHE A 840 8.91 28.54 39.41
N LEU A 841 9.92 27.98 38.72
CA LEU A 841 11.10 28.71 38.25
C LEU A 841 11.00 29.23 36.81
N ALA A 842 9.92 28.89 36.09
CA ALA A 842 9.52 29.53 34.84
C ALA A 842 9.04 31.00 35.01
N ALA A 843 9.14 31.57 36.21
CA ALA A 843 8.83 32.95 36.54
C ALA A 843 10.05 33.92 36.54
N VAL A 844 11.28 33.46 36.28
CA VAL A 844 12.47 34.34 36.29
C VAL A 844 13.46 33.94 35.18
N GLY A 845 13.47 34.69 34.07
CA GLY A 845 14.13 34.28 32.82
C GLY A 845 15.62 34.61 32.63
N VAL A 846 16.04 34.39 31.36
CA VAL A 846 17.23 34.88 30.62
C VAL A 846 18.47 33.94 30.56
N TYR A 847 18.90 33.49 29.36
CA TYR A 847 20.17 33.90 28.68
C TYR A 847 20.47 33.25 27.31
N LYS A 848 21.41 33.90 26.60
CA LYS A 848 21.77 33.95 25.17
C LYS A 848 23.06 33.17 24.81
N ARG A 849 23.17 32.81 23.51
CA ARG A 849 24.31 32.88 22.54
C ARG A 849 25.38 31.76 22.40
N ASN A 850 25.72 31.58 21.11
CA ASN A 850 26.61 30.68 20.31
C ASN A 850 28.05 31.31 20.17
N PRO A 851 29.13 30.80 19.46
CA PRO A 851 29.23 29.78 18.36
C PRO A 851 30.58 28.96 18.09
N TYR A 852 30.52 28.04 17.09
CA TYR A 852 31.55 27.36 16.19
C TYR A 852 32.53 26.29 16.76
N VAL A 853 32.80 25.10 16.16
CA VAL A 853 33.30 24.70 14.79
C VAL A 853 32.95 23.18 14.53
N LEU A 854 32.22 22.70 13.50
CA LEU A 854 32.55 22.30 12.08
C LEU A 854 33.64 21.18 11.95
N VAL A 855 33.47 19.96 11.39
CA VAL A 855 33.19 19.42 10.00
C VAL A 855 33.24 17.84 10.12
N PRO A 856 32.60 16.93 9.34
CA PRO A 856 32.36 16.91 7.86
C PRO A 856 30.93 16.59 7.39
N PHE A 857 30.39 17.15 6.29
CA PHE A 857 30.80 17.15 4.88
C PHE A 857 30.73 15.79 4.16
N MET A 858 29.52 15.20 4.03
CA MET A 858 29.18 14.30 2.90
C MET A 858 27.67 14.01 2.66
N VAL A 859 26.72 14.80 3.20
CA VAL A 859 25.26 14.62 2.97
C VAL A 859 24.55 15.92 2.50
N MET A 860 25.29 16.94 2.07
CA MET A 860 24.73 18.25 1.67
C MET A 860 24.32 18.38 0.19
N LEU A 861 24.21 17.28 -0.56
CA LEU A 861 23.85 17.32 -1.99
C LEU A 861 22.43 16.86 -2.34
N LYS A 862 21.56 16.55 -1.35
CA LYS A 862 20.14 16.25 -1.60
C LYS A 862 19.14 17.22 -0.94
N MET A 863 19.52 17.96 0.11
CA MET A 863 18.61 18.91 0.76
C MET A 863 18.50 20.28 0.07
N LYS A 864 19.56 20.75 -0.60
CA LYS A 864 19.52 22.07 -1.28
C LYS A 864 18.55 22.09 -2.45
N THR A 865 18.42 20.98 -3.17
CA THR A 865 17.47 20.83 -4.29
C THR A 865 16.04 20.69 -3.78
N VAL A 866 15.81 19.98 -2.67
CA VAL A 866 14.47 19.83 -2.08
C VAL A 866 14.01 21.14 -1.45
N LEU A 867 14.86 21.85 -0.71
CA LEU A 867 14.52 23.20 -0.21
C LEU A 867 14.32 24.17 -1.35
N ALA A 868 15.16 24.14 -2.41
CA ALA A 868 14.98 25.00 -3.57
C ALA A 868 13.70 24.69 -4.35
N VAL A 869 13.30 23.43 -4.46
CA VAL A 869 12.04 23.01 -5.13
C VAL A 869 10.82 23.31 -4.27
N VAL A 870 10.89 23.17 -2.95
CA VAL A 870 9.81 23.59 -2.03
C VAL A 870 9.68 25.11 -2.00
N PHE A 871 10.79 25.85 -1.98
CA PHE A 871 10.78 27.31 -2.11
C PHE A 871 10.28 27.75 -3.48
N LEU A 872 10.67 27.08 -4.58
CA LEU A 872 10.14 27.38 -5.91
C LEU A 872 8.67 27.01 -6.04
N ALA A 873 8.21 25.91 -5.46
CA ALA A 873 6.81 25.50 -5.51
C ALA A 873 5.92 26.44 -4.68
N ALA A 874 6.36 26.83 -3.48
CA ALA A 874 5.70 27.84 -2.67
C ALA A 874 5.74 29.22 -3.34
N ALA A 875 6.89 29.61 -3.92
CA ALA A 875 7.00 30.86 -4.68
C ALA A 875 6.15 30.83 -5.96
N CYS A 876 6.06 29.70 -6.67
CA CYS A 876 5.17 29.57 -7.83
C CYS A 876 3.69 29.61 -7.43
N PHE A 877 3.32 29.10 -6.26
CA PHE A 877 1.96 29.21 -5.71
C PHE A 877 1.64 30.67 -5.35
N MET A 878 2.59 31.38 -4.71
CA MET A 878 2.49 32.81 -4.38
C MET A 878 2.53 33.71 -5.64
N VAL A 879 3.28 33.32 -6.67
CA VAL A 879 3.34 34.01 -7.97
C VAL A 879 2.06 33.76 -8.77
N ALA A 880 1.43 32.59 -8.65
CA ALA A 880 0.13 32.31 -9.25
C ALA A 880 -1.01 33.13 -8.60
N GLU A 881 -0.93 33.40 -7.28
CA GLU A 881 -1.88 34.29 -6.60
C GLU A 881 -1.64 35.77 -6.93
N SER A 882 -0.39 36.22 -6.96
CA SER A 882 -0.06 37.61 -7.36
C SER A 882 -0.31 37.90 -8.84
N ALA A 883 -0.30 36.87 -9.71
CA ALA A 883 -0.66 37.02 -11.12
C ALA A 883 -2.18 37.15 -11.38
N LEU A 884 -3.03 36.91 -10.38
CA LEU A 884 -4.49 36.98 -10.53
C LEU A 884 -5.07 38.39 -10.32
N GLY A 885 -4.30 39.36 -9.81
CA GLY A 885 -4.74 40.76 -9.72
C GLY A 885 -6.07 40.96 -8.97
N ILE A 886 -6.39 40.06 -8.04
CA ILE A 886 -7.59 40.17 -7.21
C ILE A 886 -7.20 41.10 -6.06
N GLY A 887 -7.67 42.34 -6.11
CA GLY A 887 -7.46 43.36 -5.08
C GLY A 887 -8.19 44.63 -5.51
N ARG A 888 -8.78 45.37 -4.58
CA ARG A 888 -9.47 46.64 -4.88
C ARG A 888 -8.59 47.81 -4.47
N THR A 889 -8.42 48.78 -5.38
CA THR A 889 -7.71 50.01 -5.03
C THR A 889 -8.51 50.82 -4.00
N GLN A 890 -7.86 51.16 -2.90
CA GLN A 890 -8.43 51.89 -1.77
C GLN A 890 -7.51 53.07 -1.44
N SER A 891 -8.08 54.12 -0.85
CA SER A 891 -7.34 55.33 -0.49
C SER A 891 -7.76 55.85 0.88
N ALA A 892 -6.81 56.51 1.53
CA ALA A 892 -7.00 57.22 2.79
C ALA A 892 -6.29 58.59 2.73
N GLY A 893 -6.86 59.57 3.40
CA GLY A 893 -6.26 60.90 3.54
C GLY A 893 -6.26 61.33 5.00
N VAL A 894 -5.24 62.09 5.39
CA VAL A 894 -5.11 62.66 6.74
C VAL A 894 -4.55 64.07 6.69
N ARG A 895 -5.08 64.96 7.55
CA ARG A 895 -4.55 66.31 7.76
C ARG A 895 -4.47 66.66 9.24
N GLY A 896 -3.67 67.65 9.60
CA GLY A 896 -3.58 68.14 10.97
C GLY A 896 -2.64 69.32 11.11
N ILE A 897 -2.48 69.81 12.35
CA ILE A 897 -1.58 70.91 12.71
C ILE A 897 -0.66 70.45 13.82
N LEU A 898 0.65 70.62 13.66
CA LEU A 898 1.64 70.26 14.67
C LEU A 898 2.17 71.53 15.35
N THR A 899 2.19 71.52 16.68
CA THR A 899 2.80 72.58 17.48
C THR A 899 3.90 72.03 18.38
N CYS A 900 4.85 72.88 18.75
CA CYS A 900 5.87 72.63 19.75
C CYS A 900 5.85 73.79 20.77
N ASN A 901 5.54 73.49 22.03
CA ASN A 901 5.34 74.48 23.10
C ASN A 901 4.37 75.60 22.73
N GLY A 902 3.25 75.25 22.10
CA GLY A 902 2.20 76.19 21.69
C GLY A 902 2.54 77.02 20.46
N LYS A 903 3.69 76.83 19.81
CA LYS A 903 4.06 77.47 18.53
C LYS A 903 3.92 76.49 17.36
N PRO A 904 3.46 76.91 16.17
CA PRO A 904 3.42 76.04 15.00
C PRO A 904 4.80 75.49 14.62
N GLU A 905 4.91 74.17 14.46
CA GLU A 905 6.18 73.49 14.17
C GLU A 905 6.31 73.22 12.67
N ARG A 906 7.25 73.92 12.02
CA ARG A 906 7.46 73.86 10.57
C ARG A 906 8.40 72.72 10.19
N ASN A 907 8.23 72.17 8.99
CA ASN A 907 9.16 71.23 8.36
C ASN A 907 9.24 69.85 9.05
N VAL A 908 8.26 69.49 9.89
CA VAL A 908 8.14 68.17 10.53
C VAL A 908 7.79 67.15 9.47
N LYS A 909 8.48 66.01 9.44
CA LYS A 909 8.24 64.95 8.45
C LYS A 909 7.04 64.11 8.88
N VAL A 910 6.09 63.93 7.97
CA VAL A 910 4.92 63.08 8.16
C VAL A 910 4.82 62.07 7.02
N LYS A 911 4.42 60.84 7.34
CA LYS A 911 4.26 59.76 6.36
C LYS A 911 2.99 58.98 6.64
N LEU A 912 2.30 58.58 5.57
CA LEU A 912 1.11 57.75 5.61
C LEU A 912 1.48 56.36 5.08
N TYR A 913 1.17 55.33 5.85
CA TYR A 913 1.49 53.93 5.59
C TYR A 913 0.25 53.05 5.61
N ASP A 914 0.33 51.90 4.96
CA ASP A 914 -0.54 50.76 5.22
C ASP A 914 0.13 49.82 6.25
N ASP A 915 -0.55 49.48 7.33
CA ASP A 915 0.01 48.69 8.45
C ASP A 915 -0.35 47.20 8.33
N ASP A 916 0.44 46.45 7.56
CA ASP A 916 0.36 44.99 7.43
C ASP A 916 0.69 44.29 8.76
N ARG A 917 -0.32 44.11 9.62
CA ARG A 917 -0.17 43.59 10.99
C ARG A 917 0.59 42.25 11.08
N GLY A 918 1.93 42.31 11.10
CA GLY A 918 2.85 41.29 11.60
C GLY A 918 3.52 40.33 10.61
N ILE A 919 3.27 40.39 9.29
CA ILE A 919 3.90 39.46 8.32
C ILE A 919 4.43 40.16 7.04
N GLY A 920 4.21 41.47 6.88
CA GLY A 920 4.73 42.31 5.78
C GLY A 920 5.61 43.47 6.27
N LEU A 921 6.18 44.24 5.34
CA LEU A 921 6.78 45.55 5.62
C LEU A 921 5.72 46.61 5.31
N ASP A 922 5.46 47.56 6.22
CA ASP A 922 4.49 48.64 6.00
C ASP A 922 4.71 49.36 4.66
N ASP A 923 3.68 49.35 3.80
CA ASP A 923 3.74 49.98 2.49
C ASP A 923 3.53 51.50 2.57
N LYS A 924 4.47 52.28 2.03
CA LYS A 924 4.42 53.75 2.11
C LYS A 924 3.46 54.31 1.08
N MET A 925 2.28 54.73 1.53
CA MET A 925 1.27 55.33 0.65
C MET A 925 1.55 56.80 0.29
N ALA A 926 2.05 57.62 1.23
CA ALA A 926 2.38 59.02 0.97
C ALA A 926 3.39 59.61 1.97
N GLU A 927 4.08 60.69 1.62
CA GLU A 927 4.94 61.44 2.53
C GLU A 927 4.89 62.96 2.27
N GLY A 928 5.14 63.75 3.31
CA GLY A 928 5.13 65.20 3.24
C GLY A 928 5.76 65.85 4.46
N ARG A 929 5.71 67.19 4.52
CA ARG A 929 6.23 67.97 5.66
C ARG A 929 5.27 69.09 6.04
N THR A 930 5.29 69.51 7.31
CA THR A 930 4.46 70.63 7.76
C THR A 930 4.90 71.97 7.17
N ASP A 931 3.93 72.84 6.89
CA ASP A 931 4.15 74.20 6.40
C ASP A 931 4.58 75.18 7.51
N SER A 932 4.71 76.48 7.19
CA SER A 932 5.10 77.52 8.15
C SER A 932 4.08 77.76 9.27
N GLN A 933 2.86 77.23 9.13
CA GLN A 933 1.80 77.26 10.13
C GLN A 933 1.62 75.89 10.80
N GLY A 934 2.58 74.97 10.64
CA GLY A 934 2.56 73.64 11.24
C GLY A 934 1.56 72.67 10.60
N ARG A 935 0.93 73.03 9.48
CA ARG A 935 -0.15 72.25 8.87
C ARG A 935 0.40 71.19 7.92
N PHE A 936 -0.21 70.02 7.86
CA PHE A 936 0.07 68.98 6.87
C PHE A 936 -1.22 68.35 6.34
N GLU A 937 -1.16 67.85 5.12
CA GLU A 937 -2.20 67.00 4.51
C GLU A 937 -1.53 65.95 3.62
N LEU A 938 -1.88 64.68 3.80
CA LEU A 938 -1.38 63.54 3.04
C LEU A 938 -2.55 62.74 2.47
N ILE A 939 -2.41 62.31 1.22
CA ILE A 939 -3.35 61.44 0.53
C ILE A 939 -2.56 60.32 -0.13
N GLY A 940 -2.95 59.07 0.13
CA GLY A 940 -2.31 57.88 -0.41
C GLY A 940 -3.32 56.79 -0.80
N HIS A 941 -2.88 55.84 -1.61
CA HIS A 941 -3.71 54.71 -2.05
C HIS A 941 -2.87 53.45 -2.23
N GLU A 942 -3.49 52.29 -2.03
CA GLU A 942 -2.88 50.97 -2.25
C GLU A 942 -3.91 49.97 -2.82
N THR A 943 -3.46 48.84 -3.38
CA THR A 943 -4.35 47.81 -3.96
C THR A 943 -4.22 46.47 -3.25
N GLU A 944 -5.22 46.16 -2.41
CA GLU A 944 -5.24 44.96 -1.58
C GLU A 944 -6.59 44.21 -1.62
N ILE A 945 -6.60 42.95 -1.19
CA ILE A 945 -7.83 42.13 -1.08
C ILE A 945 -8.67 42.55 0.13
N THR A 946 -8.01 42.85 1.25
CA THR A 946 -8.62 43.32 2.49
C THR A 946 -8.74 44.84 2.52
N ASN A 947 -9.32 45.41 3.57
CA ASN A 947 -9.22 46.86 3.79
C ASN A 947 -7.76 47.21 4.09
N ILE A 948 -7.30 48.34 3.55
CA ILE A 948 -6.05 48.96 3.97
C ILE A 948 -6.15 49.36 5.46
N ASP A 949 -5.05 49.33 6.20
CA ASP A 949 -4.92 49.73 7.61
C ASP A 949 -4.11 51.06 7.70
N PRO A 950 -4.69 52.22 7.33
CA PRO A 950 -3.95 53.46 7.16
C PRO A 950 -3.38 54.01 8.49
N LYS A 951 -2.07 54.26 8.53
CA LYS A 951 -1.30 54.72 9.70
C LYS A 951 -0.49 55.98 9.39
N LEU A 952 -0.73 57.05 10.14
CA LEU A 952 0.07 58.28 10.10
C LEU A 952 1.27 58.16 11.05
N ASN A 953 2.47 58.37 10.53
CA ASN A 953 3.71 58.49 11.29
C ASN A 953 4.23 59.93 11.24
N ILE A 954 4.52 60.51 12.41
CA ILE A 954 5.01 61.87 12.60
C ILE A 954 6.40 61.81 13.22
N TYR A 955 7.38 62.47 12.60
CA TYR A 955 8.79 62.44 12.99
C TYR A 955 9.31 63.84 13.35
N HIS A 956 9.67 64.04 14.62
CA HIS A 956 9.99 65.36 15.15
C HIS A 956 11.10 65.35 16.20
N ASP A 957 11.72 66.52 16.40
CA ASP A 957 12.78 66.77 17.39
C ASP A 957 12.36 67.83 18.43
N CYS A 958 11.07 68.15 18.51
CA CYS A 958 10.52 69.08 19.52
C CYS A 958 10.91 68.66 20.95
N GLU A 959 11.54 69.57 21.69
CA GLU A 959 12.09 69.34 23.05
C GLU A 959 13.01 68.11 23.15
N ASP A 960 13.67 67.71 22.05
CA ASP A 960 14.44 66.46 22.00
C ASP A 960 15.97 66.65 22.17
N GLY A 961 16.44 67.90 22.14
CA GLY A 961 17.86 68.25 22.27
C GLY A 961 18.74 67.67 21.15
N MET A 962 20.07 67.63 21.34
CA MET A 962 20.99 66.98 20.39
C MET A 962 21.07 65.46 20.62
N LYS A 963 19.95 64.76 20.49
CA LYS A 963 19.92 63.30 20.57
C LYS A 963 19.84 62.69 19.16
N PRO A 964 20.60 61.62 18.86
CA PRO A 964 20.50 60.95 17.56
C PRO A 964 19.10 60.32 17.39
N CYS A 965 18.59 60.34 16.16
CA CYS A 965 17.30 59.80 15.73
C CYS A 965 16.08 60.60 16.20
N GLN A 966 15.08 60.75 15.33
CA GLN A 966 13.89 61.55 15.59
C GLN A 966 12.87 60.78 16.44
N ARG A 967 12.11 61.49 17.28
CA ARG A 967 10.93 60.94 17.96
C ARG A 967 9.84 60.62 16.92
N LYS A 968 9.17 59.47 17.07
CA LYS A 968 8.14 58.95 16.17
C LYS A 968 6.83 58.71 16.91
N ILE A 969 5.78 59.40 16.47
CA ILE A 969 4.40 59.18 16.91
C ILE A 969 3.64 58.49 15.77
N SER A 970 2.88 57.44 16.09
CA SER A 970 2.05 56.70 15.14
C SER A 970 0.57 56.81 15.51
N ILE A 971 -0.28 57.17 14.56
CA ILE A 971 -1.73 57.34 14.73
C ILE A 971 -2.44 56.51 13.66
N MET A 972 -3.25 55.54 14.08
CA MET A 972 -4.11 54.77 13.16
C MET A 972 -5.28 55.64 12.70
N ILE A 973 -5.55 55.64 11.41
CA ILE A 973 -6.71 56.29 10.80
C ILE A 973 -7.85 55.27 10.78
N PRO A 974 -9.04 55.59 11.32
CA PRO A 974 -10.15 54.64 11.37
C PRO A 974 -10.63 54.20 9.98
N ASP A 975 -11.05 52.94 9.86
CA ASP A 975 -11.54 52.33 8.61
C ASP A 975 -12.68 53.13 7.94
N SER A 976 -13.45 53.90 8.71
CA SER A 976 -14.53 54.76 8.20
C SER A 976 -14.06 55.91 7.30
N TYR A 977 -12.75 56.16 7.22
CA TYR A 977 -12.10 57.13 6.32
C TYR A 977 -11.48 56.48 5.08
N ILE A 978 -11.55 55.15 4.94
CA ILE A 978 -11.11 54.44 3.74
C ILE A 978 -12.15 54.60 2.64
N SER A 979 -11.68 54.92 1.44
CA SER A 979 -12.51 55.08 0.25
C SER A 979 -12.07 54.15 -0.86
N SER A 980 -13.02 53.64 -1.64
CA SER A 980 -12.68 52.91 -2.87
C SER A 980 -12.23 53.89 -3.96
N GLY A 981 -11.15 53.53 -4.67
CA GLY A 981 -10.49 54.35 -5.69
C GLY A 981 -9.22 55.02 -5.17
N LYS A 982 -8.49 55.70 -6.06
CA LYS A 982 -7.20 56.35 -5.76
C LYS A 982 -7.29 57.66 -4.95
N VAL A 983 -8.50 58.19 -4.78
CA VAL A 983 -8.73 59.49 -4.14
C VAL A 983 -9.72 59.31 -2.98
N PRO A 984 -9.36 59.72 -1.75
CA PRO A 984 -10.20 59.53 -0.59
C PRO A 984 -11.41 60.48 -0.66
N LYS A 985 -12.60 59.95 -0.36
CA LYS A 985 -13.84 60.73 -0.28
C LYS A 985 -13.96 61.53 1.02
N ARG A 986 -13.21 61.14 2.06
CA ARG A 986 -13.15 61.78 3.37
C ARG A 986 -11.70 61.84 3.83
N ILE A 987 -11.30 62.95 4.42
CA ILE A 987 -9.96 63.14 4.98
C ILE A 987 -10.09 63.11 6.51
N TYR A 988 -9.28 62.28 7.16
CA TYR A 988 -9.20 62.21 8.61
C TYR A 988 -8.51 63.46 9.15
N ASP A 989 -9.16 64.16 10.07
CA ASP A 989 -8.59 65.34 10.72
C ASP A 989 -7.95 64.91 12.05
N ALA A 990 -6.62 64.84 12.07
CA ALA A 990 -5.85 64.49 13.26
C ALA A 990 -5.85 65.63 14.31
N GLY A 991 -6.45 66.78 13.99
CA GLY A 991 -6.53 67.93 14.88
C GLY A 991 -5.19 68.63 15.09
N GLN A 992 -5.09 69.36 16.19
CA GLN A 992 -3.85 70.01 16.61
C GLN A 992 -3.11 69.12 17.62
N ILE A 993 -1.88 68.73 17.29
CA ILE A 993 -1.04 67.84 18.10
C ILE A 993 0.14 68.62 18.66
N GLU A 994 0.23 68.69 19.98
CA GLU A 994 1.33 69.33 20.71
C GLU A 994 2.50 68.34 20.90
N LEU A 995 3.57 68.52 20.14
CA LEU A 995 4.72 67.63 20.04
C LEU A 995 5.65 67.70 21.27
N SER A 996 5.55 68.74 22.12
CA SER A 996 6.34 68.80 23.35
C SER A 996 5.86 67.80 24.42
N GLY A 997 4.65 67.27 24.28
CA GLY A 997 4.10 66.21 25.14
C GLY A 997 4.78 64.85 24.96
N LYS A 998 4.58 63.93 25.92
CA LYS A 998 4.95 62.51 25.79
C LYS A 998 3.75 61.68 25.39
N PHE A 999 3.84 60.93 24.29
CA PHE A 999 2.74 60.12 23.79
C PHE A 999 2.92 58.64 24.15
N LYS A 1000 1.82 57.96 24.51
CA LYS A 1000 1.85 56.52 24.81
C LYS A 1000 2.13 55.75 23.51
N GLY A 1001 3.17 54.92 23.50
CA GLY A 1001 3.59 54.14 22.32
C GLY A 1001 4.56 54.87 21.39
N GLU A 1002 5.05 56.04 21.78
CA GLU A 1002 6.06 56.79 21.04
C GLU A 1002 7.40 56.04 20.97
N THR A 1003 8.02 56.04 19.78
CA THR A 1003 9.29 55.35 19.50
C THR A 1003 10.32 56.33 18.95
N ARG A 1004 11.52 55.85 18.60
CA ARG A 1004 12.57 56.65 17.92
C ARG A 1004 13.01 55.93 16.68
N ASP A 1005 13.24 56.68 15.60
CA ASP A 1005 13.53 56.12 14.29
C ASP A 1005 14.74 56.83 13.66
N CYS A 1006 15.77 56.01 13.40
CA CYS A 1006 17.10 56.44 12.96
C CYS A 1006 17.30 56.34 11.44
N LEU A 1007 16.37 55.73 10.71
CA LEU A 1007 16.52 55.35 9.30
C LEU A 1007 15.50 56.05 8.38
N ASN A 1008 14.94 57.15 8.87
CA ASN A 1008 13.73 57.78 8.35
C ASN A 1008 13.80 58.54 7.03
#